data_AF-A0A553IGI2-F1
#
_entry.id   AF-A0A553IGI2-F1
#
_cell.length_a   1.000
_cell.length_b   1.000
_cell.length_c   1.000
_cell.angle_alpha   90.00
_cell.angle_beta   90.00
_cell.angle_gamma   90.00
#
_symmetry.space_group_name_H-M   'P 1'
#
loop_
_entity.id
_entity.type
_entity.pdbx_description
1 polymer ?
#
loop_
_entity_poly.entity_id
_entity_poly.type
_entity_poly.pdbx_seq_one_letter_code
_entity_poly.pdbx_strand_id
1 'polypeptide(L)'
;MKKISIIFTLLMTLVLIACTELTAYKIVFETNGGNDIQAIEFEKSYALAEIEKVVPEKSGYTFNSWYLESDLNEGSKLSTDITSSVTLYAKWTITEYTITLHLDGGVIHPEQVSKFTILDEVNLLTPTKEGFKFLGWSISNTEASFVDKVEVGSTEHKSFYAKWENLGEVETFEISFKNHDNAVLQTVEVASGVVPAYTGQTPTKEATLTHTFEFTGWDKAVVAATADIVYVAQFKEVPITSGTTFNPALLNSIFGLDVYALIPEIVTSDYEVIDNSNDLFNDVYIDVFDWTESDLMAYDALLENLLTYDALEDAYILGELFIYLYADDEIVPGSIIYGIGIYQYLEDETPVDPVDPVGAPFDKDELNGIFGFDIYALLPAIISEDVLITDLSDETYIEVYVDIFTWLDADADAYDALLSGSLAYDATEDAYKLGDYFAYIFIDEETYPGLTVFGLAIYGDKAGTTPVDPVEPEIGEYYSFNVQDTTSTLDGSYRNNIDVTLNFANNTNKVIVKASHIANITQTAPGGLSLGKIFAANVSGNANPTVYLEIDALGNLIDTMSFEIQGRTGFSPNLAGAKLQVFNNGVWTDLAGGNFYSQIASSKTLITISGINASKFRLLFQGTGATSNGGQFMIFNVNLLTGNAPAPVYELWSDVVTDLEAKFDDLDFNTYMPDFADLTNLKVTKVSDKSFKVVGSTTLDVNTLYTSYINLILNKSFEKNDDLSLVRGHDVYVYVVNDDLAYAMYIIKGTESLEVYIYQFDAVMDDVVLETLSKRQSINEYEVSQFGMSGLPSTGTYDVLVVPVEIQNVPFEASYKTKLDKVFNGTSLDTGWESVSSYYYKSSFGLLDLNFDILDKHVTSNVKAFYEGKGQDGDQYAILYALTALDSTIDFSKYDSNNDGVIDSIIFIYSTDYNYDVDPWWAWVYVSNPDIVGSVSELDGKNFEYYFWASYDFMNDALPGNSDLILNSETYIHELGHLMGIVDFYPYEGNNQYGPMGGFDMMDYNAGDHGPFNKLVFGWLQPLVAQKGTYQVTLDSYSTDTDGLNSTLLIPFNSSDLNDGNAFDEYLLVMFYTPNGLYSAHSGLEYIPSNAGIVVYHIDARLTSNPVFWGEYFRNNNEGASSFINQILEADKNNSIPGNGSIKQSDLLTSGTLNLNTYSWNQGG
;
A
#
# COMPACT_ATOMS: atom_id res chain seq x y z
N MET A 1 -102.33 -6.06 -14.93
CA MET A 1 -101.40 -6.87 -15.76
C MET A 1 -99.97 -6.58 -15.32
N LYS A 2 -99.45 -7.31 -14.33
CA LYS A 2 -98.07 -7.20 -13.81
C LYS A 2 -97.34 -8.52 -14.12
N LYS A 3 -96.96 -8.76 -15.38
CA LYS A 3 -96.20 -9.97 -15.78
C LYS A 3 -95.25 -9.75 -16.97
N ILE A 4 -94.81 -8.51 -17.25
CA ILE A 4 -93.87 -8.22 -18.35
C ILE A 4 -92.56 -7.53 -17.86
N SER A 5 -92.35 -7.39 -16.55
CA SER A 5 -91.16 -6.66 -16.02
C SER A 5 -90.10 -7.53 -15.33
N ILE A 6 -90.25 -8.86 -15.27
CA ILE A 6 -89.29 -9.74 -14.56
C ILE A 6 -88.46 -10.61 -15.53
N ILE A 7 -88.90 -10.78 -16.77
CA ILE A 7 -88.17 -11.62 -17.76
C ILE A 7 -87.11 -10.79 -18.51
N PHE A 8 -87.23 -9.46 -18.58
CA PHE A 8 -86.21 -8.62 -19.21
C PHE A 8 -85.04 -8.25 -18.27
N THR A 9 -85.25 -8.31 -16.95
CA THR A 9 -84.19 -8.08 -15.96
C THR A 9 -83.42 -9.36 -15.60
N LEU A 10 -84.04 -10.54 -15.80
CA LEU A 10 -83.39 -11.84 -15.57
C LEU A 10 -82.59 -12.33 -16.79
N LEU A 11 -82.91 -11.85 -18.00
CA LEU A 11 -82.14 -12.17 -19.22
C LEU A 11 -80.93 -11.24 -19.43
N MET A 12 -80.88 -10.10 -18.73
CA MET A 12 -79.74 -9.18 -18.74
C MET A 12 -78.76 -9.42 -17.58
N THR A 13 -79.11 -10.26 -16.60
CA THR A 13 -78.18 -10.82 -15.59
C THR A 13 -77.68 -12.23 -15.92
N LEU A 14 -78.27 -12.91 -16.93
CA LEU A 14 -77.80 -14.22 -17.40
C LEU A 14 -76.94 -14.16 -18.68
N VAL A 15 -76.57 -12.95 -19.14
CA VAL A 15 -75.62 -12.70 -20.25
C VAL A 15 -74.42 -11.85 -19.79
N LEU A 16 -74.22 -11.68 -18.47
CA LEU A 16 -73.03 -11.06 -17.86
C LEU A 16 -72.25 -12.01 -16.96
N ILE A 17 -72.42 -13.32 -17.18
CA ILE A 17 -71.48 -14.37 -16.76
C ILE A 17 -71.19 -15.21 -18.01
N ALA A 18 -70.91 -14.54 -19.13
CA ALA A 18 -70.08 -15.12 -20.16
C ALA A 18 -68.64 -14.78 -19.75
N CYS A 19 -68.01 -15.73 -19.05
CA CYS A 19 -66.58 -15.98 -19.18
C CYS A 19 -65.69 -14.73 -19.04
N THR A 20 -65.56 -14.19 -17.83
CA THR A 20 -64.24 -13.68 -17.45
C THR A 20 -63.43 -14.92 -17.10
N GLU A 21 -62.70 -15.47 -18.07
CA GLU A 21 -61.47 -16.18 -17.71
C GLU A 21 -60.69 -15.17 -16.86
N LEU A 22 -60.58 -15.43 -15.55
CA LEU A 22 -59.55 -14.75 -14.78
C LEU A 22 -58.26 -15.16 -15.48
N THR A 23 -57.57 -14.21 -16.09
CA THR A 23 -56.20 -14.43 -16.55
C THR A 23 -55.36 -14.58 -15.28
N ALA A 24 -55.30 -15.80 -14.76
CA ALA A 24 -54.34 -16.15 -13.72
C ALA A 24 -52.95 -16.05 -14.35
N TYR A 25 -52.07 -15.32 -13.69
CA TYR A 25 -50.66 -15.28 -14.04
C TYR A 25 -49.99 -16.55 -13.53
N LYS A 26 -48.93 -16.98 -14.19
CA LYS A 26 -48.24 -18.24 -13.90
C LYS A 26 -46.74 -18.03 -13.74
N ILE A 27 -46.17 -18.60 -12.67
CA ILE A 27 -44.73 -18.72 -12.47
C ILE A 27 -44.35 -20.14 -12.87
N VAL A 28 -43.48 -20.28 -13.87
CA VAL A 28 -42.90 -21.56 -14.30
C VAL A 28 -41.45 -21.61 -13.80
N PHE A 29 -41.00 -22.76 -13.34
CA PHE A 29 -39.64 -22.94 -12.84
C PHE A 29 -38.85 -23.84 -13.80
N GLU A 30 -37.78 -23.31 -14.39
CA GLU A 30 -36.79 -24.04 -15.16
C GLU A 30 -35.57 -24.27 -14.26
N THR A 31 -35.44 -25.49 -13.74
CA THR A 31 -34.44 -25.80 -12.71
C THR A 31 -33.05 -26.06 -13.26
N ASN A 32 -32.82 -25.95 -14.58
CA ASN A 32 -31.49 -26.10 -15.19
C ASN A 32 -30.78 -27.40 -14.74
N GLY A 33 -31.54 -28.51 -14.78
CA GLY A 33 -31.07 -29.84 -14.40
C GLY A 33 -31.25 -30.21 -12.92
N GLY A 34 -31.96 -29.41 -12.13
CA GLY A 34 -32.50 -29.81 -10.82
C GLY A 34 -33.78 -30.64 -10.90
N ASN A 35 -34.41 -30.93 -9.77
CA ASN A 35 -35.70 -31.62 -9.73
C ASN A 35 -36.86 -30.78 -10.31
N ASP A 36 -37.91 -31.42 -10.79
CA ASP A 36 -39.08 -30.71 -11.33
C ASP A 36 -39.86 -29.97 -10.23
N ILE A 37 -40.17 -28.70 -10.44
CA ILE A 37 -41.03 -27.88 -9.57
C ILE A 37 -42.34 -27.56 -10.29
N GLN A 38 -43.48 -27.73 -9.59
CA GLN A 38 -44.78 -27.38 -10.14
C GLN A 38 -44.94 -25.86 -10.27
N ALA A 39 -45.50 -25.43 -11.40
CA ALA A 39 -45.80 -24.03 -11.63
C ALA A 39 -46.87 -23.49 -10.67
N ILE A 40 -46.72 -22.23 -10.28
CA ILE A 40 -47.62 -21.54 -9.35
C ILE A 40 -48.55 -20.60 -10.14
N GLU A 41 -49.84 -20.64 -9.84
CA GLU A 41 -50.85 -19.72 -10.40
C GLU A 41 -51.26 -18.66 -9.37
N PHE A 42 -51.36 -17.39 -9.80
CA PHE A 42 -51.72 -16.27 -8.93
C PHE A 42 -52.54 -15.19 -9.67
N GLU A 43 -53.31 -14.38 -8.94
CA GLU A 43 -54.28 -13.45 -9.55
C GLU A 43 -53.79 -11.99 -9.69
N LYS A 44 -52.83 -11.54 -8.87
CA LYS A 44 -52.39 -10.13 -8.87
C LYS A 44 -50.88 -9.95 -8.66
N SER A 45 -50.35 -10.44 -7.56
CA SER A 45 -48.90 -10.49 -7.30
C SER A 45 -48.56 -11.73 -6.49
N TYR A 46 -47.30 -12.15 -6.56
CA TYR A 46 -46.74 -13.23 -5.75
C TYR A 46 -45.46 -12.74 -5.10
N ALA A 47 -45.38 -12.85 -3.78
CA ALA A 47 -44.33 -12.23 -2.99
C ALA A 47 -42.97 -12.91 -3.23
N LEU A 48 -41.90 -12.11 -3.36
CA LEU A 48 -40.53 -12.61 -3.52
C LEU A 48 -40.17 -13.63 -2.42
N ALA A 49 -40.47 -13.28 -1.17
CA ALA A 49 -40.20 -14.13 -0.01
C ALA A 49 -40.89 -15.51 -0.05
N GLU A 50 -41.96 -15.67 -0.82
CA GLU A 50 -42.60 -16.98 -1.04
C GLU A 50 -41.93 -17.77 -2.18
N ILE A 51 -41.27 -17.10 -3.12
CA ILE A 51 -40.50 -17.72 -4.22
C ILE A 51 -39.14 -18.18 -3.71
N GLU A 52 -38.50 -17.40 -2.85
CA GLU A 52 -37.22 -17.75 -2.23
C GLU A 52 -37.31 -19.03 -1.37
N LYS A 53 -38.50 -19.37 -0.87
CA LYS A 53 -38.77 -20.65 -0.19
C LYS A 53 -38.83 -21.85 -1.14
N VAL A 54 -38.95 -21.61 -2.44
CA VAL A 54 -38.98 -22.64 -3.48
C VAL A 54 -37.54 -22.96 -3.87
N VAL A 55 -36.93 -23.88 -3.15
CA VAL A 55 -35.54 -24.30 -3.36
C VAL A 55 -35.52 -25.65 -4.09
N PRO A 56 -35.06 -25.71 -5.35
CA PRO A 56 -34.84 -26.99 -6.03
C PRO A 56 -33.62 -27.72 -5.44
N GLU A 57 -33.53 -29.00 -5.74
CA GLU A 57 -32.41 -29.88 -5.42
C GLU A 57 -31.73 -30.37 -6.70
N LYS A 58 -30.39 -30.32 -6.72
CA LYS A 58 -29.54 -30.89 -7.78
C LYS A 58 -28.34 -31.57 -7.12
N SER A 59 -28.20 -32.88 -7.33
CA SER A 59 -27.15 -33.68 -6.68
C SER A 59 -25.75 -33.18 -7.06
N GLY A 60 -24.90 -32.89 -6.07
CA GLY A 60 -23.55 -32.33 -6.29
C GLY A 60 -23.50 -30.82 -6.54
N TYR A 61 -24.62 -30.11 -6.40
CA TYR A 61 -24.70 -28.66 -6.60
C TYR A 61 -25.55 -27.99 -5.52
N THR A 62 -25.18 -26.77 -5.13
CA THR A 62 -25.93 -25.90 -4.23
C THR A 62 -26.78 -24.92 -5.03
N PHE A 63 -28.07 -24.81 -4.72
CA PHE A 63 -28.96 -23.82 -5.33
C PHE A 63 -28.57 -22.42 -4.87
N ASN A 64 -28.36 -21.51 -5.82
CA ASN A 64 -27.99 -20.12 -5.53
C ASN A 64 -29.23 -19.22 -5.47
N SER A 65 -29.90 -19.00 -6.61
CA SER A 65 -31.09 -18.16 -6.70
C SER A 65 -31.88 -18.38 -8.00
N TRP A 66 -33.01 -17.69 -8.11
CA TRP A 66 -33.89 -17.65 -9.29
C TRP A 66 -33.61 -16.41 -10.16
N TYR A 67 -33.57 -16.60 -11.48
CA TYR A 67 -33.28 -15.56 -12.47
C TYR A 67 -34.43 -15.44 -13.47
N LEU A 68 -34.65 -14.24 -14.01
CA LEU A 68 -35.70 -13.94 -14.99
C LEU A 68 -35.33 -14.35 -16.41
N GLU A 69 -34.02 -14.41 -16.71
CA GLU A 69 -33.49 -14.74 -18.02
C GLU A 69 -32.65 -16.02 -17.98
N SER A 70 -32.61 -16.75 -19.10
CA SER A 70 -31.96 -18.07 -19.18
C SER A 70 -30.43 -18.02 -19.22
N ASP A 71 -29.84 -16.83 -19.45
CA ASP A 71 -28.40 -16.59 -19.45
C ASP A 71 -27.82 -16.39 -18.03
N LEU A 72 -28.68 -16.28 -17.01
CA LEU A 72 -28.33 -16.19 -15.58
C LEU A 72 -27.42 -15.00 -15.24
N ASN A 73 -27.53 -13.90 -15.99
CA ASN A 73 -26.81 -12.67 -15.70
C ASN A 73 -27.30 -12.06 -14.36
N GLU A 74 -26.41 -11.41 -13.59
CA GLU A 74 -26.75 -10.93 -12.24
C GLU A 74 -27.87 -9.87 -12.26
N GLY A 75 -27.95 -9.05 -13.32
CA GLY A 75 -29.04 -8.08 -13.52
C GLY A 75 -30.43 -8.68 -13.71
N SER A 76 -30.52 -9.99 -14.01
CA SER A 76 -31.75 -10.74 -14.14
C SER A 76 -32.13 -11.53 -12.88
N LYS A 77 -31.32 -11.48 -11.82
CA LYS A 77 -31.64 -12.11 -10.54
C LYS A 77 -32.96 -11.54 -10.00
N LEU A 78 -33.85 -12.44 -9.57
CA LEU A 78 -35.16 -12.05 -9.08
C LEU A 78 -35.03 -11.28 -7.75
N SER A 79 -35.41 -10.00 -7.76
CA SER A 79 -35.28 -9.10 -6.60
C SER A 79 -36.60 -8.43 -6.18
N THR A 80 -37.71 -8.72 -6.88
CA THR A 80 -39.01 -8.10 -6.63
C THR A 80 -40.17 -9.09 -6.76
N ASP A 81 -41.33 -8.70 -6.22
CA ASP A 81 -42.58 -9.43 -6.34
C ASP A 81 -42.98 -9.63 -7.82
N ILE A 82 -43.45 -10.83 -8.14
CA ILE A 82 -43.89 -11.15 -9.50
C ILE A 82 -45.33 -10.66 -9.68
N THR A 83 -45.54 -9.82 -10.70
CA THR A 83 -46.85 -9.21 -11.01
C THR A 83 -47.44 -9.67 -12.35
N SER A 84 -46.73 -10.53 -13.10
CA SER A 84 -47.18 -11.10 -14.37
C SER A 84 -46.65 -12.52 -14.58
N SER A 85 -47.04 -13.21 -15.66
CA SER A 85 -46.52 -14.57 -15.90
C SER A 85 -45.05 -14.55 -16.29
N VAL A 86 -44.24 -15.41 -15.70
CA VAL A 86 -42.78 -15.46 -15.95
C VAL A 86 -42.25 -16.89 -15.80
N THR A 87 -41.10 -17.14 -16.42
CA THR A 87 -40.29 -18.35 -16.19
C THR A 87 -39.06 -17.96 -15.40
N LEU A 88 -38.82 -18.65 -14.29
CA LEU A 88 -37.65 -18.45 -13.45
C LEU A 88 -36.61 -19.55 -13.70
N TYR A 89 -35.35 -19.18 -13.84
CA TYR A 89 -34.24 -20.07 -14.13
C TYR A 89 -33.35 -20.24 -12.90
N ALA A 90 -33.06 -21.48 -12.51
CA ALA A 90 -32.23 -21.78 -11.34
C ALA A 90 -30.73 -21.65 -11.67
N LYS A 91 -29.98 -20.93 -10.83
CA LYS A 91 -28.51 -20.91 -10.86
C LYS A 91 -27.94 -21.86 -9.81
N TRP A 92 -26.88 -22.57 -10.16
CA TRP A 92 -26.27 -23.62 -9.35
C TRP A 92 -24.77 -23.39 -9.21
N THR A 93 -24.23 -23.68 -8.03
CA THR A 93 -22.79 -23.74 -7.77
C THR A 93 -22.41 -25.19 -7.48
N ILE A 94 -21.30 -25.69 -8.03
CA ILE A 94 -20.85 -27.07 -7.76
C ILE A 94 -20.43 -27.20 -6.29
N THR A 95 -20.81 -28.30 -5.64
CA THR A 95 -20.48 -28.56 -4.23
C THR A 95 -19.19 -29.37 -4.13
N GLU A 96 -18.26 -28.92 -3.28
CA GLU A 96 -17.01 -29.62 -2.97
C GLU A 96 -17.18 -30.54 -1.75
N TYR A 97 -16.57 -31.73 -1.81
CA TYR A 97 -16.55 -32.74 -0.76
C TYR A 97 -15.12 -33.05 -0.35
N THR A 98 -14.92 -33.54 0.87
CA THR A 98 -13.60 -33.83 1.43
C THR A 98 -13.31 -35.32 1.51
N ILE A 99 -12.03 -35.68 1.43
CA ILE A 99 -11.47 -37.02 1.64
C ILE A 99 -10.67 -36.99 2.93
N THR A 100 -11.04 -37.84 3.89
CA THR A 100 -10.31 -38.02 5.16
C THR A 100 -9.58 -39.36 5.16
N LEU A 101 -8.26 -39.35 5.33
CA LEU A 101 -7.44 -40.56 5.37
C LEU A 101 -6.94 -40.84 6.78
N HIS A 102 -7.28 -42.01 7.29
CA HIS A 102 -6.85 -42.49 8.60
C HIS A 102 -5.66 -43.42 8.44
N LEU A 103 -4.46 -42.90 8.70
CA LEU A 103 -3.19 -43.56 8.39
C LEU A 103 -2.70 -44.54 9.46
N ASP A 104 -3.28 -44.53 10.67
CA ASP A 104 -2.83 -45.34 11.81
C ASP A 104 -1.31 -45.18 12.08
N GLY A 105 -0.81 -43.94 12.07
CA GLY A 105 0.60 -43.63 12.29
C GLY A 105 1.52 -43.87 11.08
N GLY A 106 0.96 -44.09 9.89
CA GLY A 106 1.68 -43.96 8.62
C GLY A 106 1.70 -42.52 8.09
N VAL A 107 2.44 -42.31 7.02
CA VAL A 107 2.59 -41.04 6.29
C VAL A 107 1.92 -41.16 4.92
N ILE A 108 1.16 -40.15 4.52
CA ILE A 108 0.48 -40.11 3.21
C ILE A 108 1.41 -39.52 2.14
N HIS A 109 1.17 -39.86 0.88
CA HIS A 109 1.88 -39.26 -0.25
C HIS A 109 1.54 -37.76 -0.39
N PRO A 110 2.51 -36.87 -0.67
CA PRO A 110 2.27 -35.42 -0.81
C PRO A 110 1.23 -35.05 -1.88
N GLU A 111 1.21 -35.79 -2.99
CA GLU A 111 0.27 -35.57 -4.11
C GLU A 111 -1.17 -36.06 -3.84
N GLN A 112 -1.47 -36.55 -2.64
CA GLN A 112 -2.81 -37.01 -2.32
C GLN A 112 -3.76 -35.83 -2.15
N VAL A 113 -4.66 -35.64 -3.12
CA VAL A 113 -5.72 -34.61 -3.01
C VAL A 113 -6.71 -34.95 -1.89
N SER A 114 -7.15 -33.92 -1.17
CA SER A 114 -8.02 -34.01 0.01
C SER A 114 -9.46 -33.54 -0.24
N LYS A 115 -9.75 -33.06 -1.45
CA LYS A 115 -11.04 -32.51 -1.88
C LYS A 115 -11.41 -33.03 -3.28
N PHE A 116 -12.70 -33.07 -3.58
CA PHE A 116 -13.23 -33.48 -4.89
C PHE A 116 -14.65 -32.95 -5.10
N THR A 117 -15.08 -32.85 -6.35
CA THR A 117 -16.44 -32.52 -6.75
C THR A 117 -17.14 -33.73 -7.37
N ILE A 118 -18.45 -33.62 -7.64
CA ILE A 118 -19.20 -34.68 -8.33
C ILE A 118 -18.62 -35.07 -9.71
N LEU A 119 -17.81 -34.19 -10.33
CA LEU A 119 -17.20 -34.43 -11.64
C LEU A 119 -15.86 -35.17 -11.58
N ASP A 120 -15.25 -35.26 -10.40
CA ASP A 120 -13.87 -35.72 -10.24
C ASP A 120 -13.78 -37.23 -9.98
N GLU A 121 -12.73 -37.85 -10.51
CA GLU A 121 -12.24 -39.17 -10.09
C GLU A 121 -10.94 -38.97 -9.32
N VAL A 122 -10.86 -39.47 -8.08
CA VAL A 122 -9.66 -39.30 -7.24
C VAL A 122 -9.07 -40.64 -6.87
N ASN A 123 -7.84 -40.91 -7.32
CA ASN A 123 -7.10 -42.09 -6.90
C ASN A 123 -6.57 -41.93 -5.45
N LEU A 124 -6.66 -43.01 -4.67
CA LEU A 124 -6.12 -43.08 -3.31
C LEU A 124 -4.69 -43.64 -3.37
N LEU A 125 -3.72 -42.77 -3.11
CA LEU A 125 -2.30 -43.09 -3.17
C LEU A 125 -1.86 -43.96 -1.99
N THR A 126 -0.80 -44.74 -2.19
CA THR A 126 -0.31 -45.69 -1.18
C THR A 126 0.49 -44.95 -0.08
N PRO A 127 0.11 -45.04 1.20
CA PRO A 127 0.87 -44.47 2.31
C PRO A 127 2.05 -45.37 2.73
N THR A 128 2.98 -44.83 3.51
CA THR A 128 4.12 -45.57 4.09
C THR A 128 4.06 -45.62 5.62
N LYS A 129 4.58 -46.69 6.24
CA LYS A 129 4.70 -46.82 7.70
C LYS A 129 5.90 -47.70 8.03
N GLU A 130 6.88 -47.16 8.75
CA GLU A 130 8.14 -47.86 9.04
C GLU A 130 7.91 -49.20 9.76
N GLY A 131 8.50 -50.28 9.25
CA GLY A 131 8.35 -51.64 9.79
C GLY A 131 7.02 -52.33 9.46
N PHE A 132 6.16 -51.73 8.63
CA PHE A 132 4.88 -52.30 8.21
C PHE A 132 4.70 -52.28 6.68
N LYS A 133 3.98 -53.27 6.16
CA LYS A 133 3.53 -53.36 4.77
C LYS A 133 2.11 -52.85 4.63
N PHE A 134 1.86 -51.93 3.70
CA PHE A 134 0.51 -51.48 3.36
C PHE A 134 -0.28 -52.57 2.64
N LEU A 135 -1.52 -52.82 3.07
CA LEU A 135 -2.42 -53.83 2.51
C LEU A 135 -3.50 -53.22 1.60
N GLY A 136 -3.85 -51.94 1.80
CA GLY A 136 -4.89 -51.24 1.03
C GLY A 136 -5.74 -50.29 1.88
N TRP A 137 -6.51 -49.43 1.21
CA TRP A 137 -7.47 -48.51 1.82
C TRP A 137 -8.81 -49.17 2.04
N SER A 138 -9.33 -49.18 3.26
CA SER A 138 -10.66 -49.69 3.57
C SER A 138 -11.64 -48.56 3.87
N ILE A 139 -12.89 -48.72 3.44
CA ILE A 139 -14.00 -47.79 3.77
C ILE A 139 -14.44 -47.89 5.24
N SER A 140 -13.89 -48.84 6.00
CA SER A 140 -14.15 -48.94 7.44
C SER A 140 -12.93 -49.43 8.22
N ASN A 141 -12.93 -49.15 9.52
CA ASN A 141 -11.88 -49.61 10.41
C ASN A 141 -11.95 -51.12 10.72
N THR A 142 -13.04 -51.83 10.40
CA THR A 142 -13.30 -53.21 10.80
C THR A 142 -13.36 -54.23 9.66
N GLU A 143 -13.54 -53.78 8.41
CA GLU A 143 -13.64 -54.66 7.25
C GLU A 143 -12.39 -54.60 6.37
N ALA A 144 -12.08 -55.72 5.71
CA ALA A 144 -10.96 -55.86 4.77
C ALA A 144 -11.47 -55.86 3.31
N SER A 145 -12.26 -54.85 2.96
CA SER A 145 -12.64 -54.56 1.57
C SER A 145 -11.87 -53.34 1.12
N PHE A 146 -11.00 -53.50 0.12
CA PHE A 146 -10.12 -52.44 -0.33
C PHE A 146 -10.71 -51.65 -1.50
N VAL A 147 -10.48 -50.35 -1.47
CA VAL A 147 -10.77 -49.40 -2.55
C VAL A 147 -9.48 -48.69 -2.95
N ASP A 148 -9.41 -48.22 -4.18
CA ASP A 148 -8.24 -47.53 -4.75
C ASP A 148 -8.59 -46.14 -5.30
N LYS A 149 -9.88 -45.77 -5.33
CA LYS A 149 -10.32 -44.43 -5.78
C LYS A 149 -11.69 -44.01 -5.23
N VAL A 150 -11.95 -42.71 -5.33
CA VAL A 150 -13.28 -42.09 -5.30
C VAL A 150 -13.77 -41.98 -6.74
N GLU A 151 -14.94 -42.55 -7.02
CA GLU A 151 -15.53 -42.60 -8.36
C GLU A 151 -16.27 -41.30 -8.71
N VAL A 152 -16.26 -40.91 -10.00
CA VAL A 152 -17.08 -39.82 -10.56
C VAL A 152 -18.55 -40.03 -10.17
N GLY A 153 -19.23 -38.94 -9.80
CA GLY A 153 -20.62 -38.97 -9.33
C GLY A 153 -20.76 -39.13 -7.81
N SER A 154 -19.67 -39.11 -7.06
CA SER A 154 -19.70 -39.13 -5.59
C SER A 154 -20.19 -37.79 -5.03
N THR A 155 -21.09 -37.81 -4.05
CA THR A 155 -21.77 -36.59 -3.53
C THR A 155 -21.79 -36.48 -2.01
N GLU A 156 -20.74 -36.97 -1.35
CA GLU A 156 -20.61 -36.96 0.12
C GLU A 156 -19.14 -36.97 0.54
N HIS A 157 -18.82 -36.45 1.72
CA HIS A 157 -17.48 -36.59 2.31
C HIS A 157 -17.11 -38.06 2.47
N LYS A 158 -15.87 -38.43 2.13
CA LYS A 158 -15.37 -39.81 2.18
C LYS A 158 -14.33 -39.98 3.27
N SER A 159 -14.32 -41.14 3.91
CA SER A 159 -13.26 -41.52 4.86
C SER A 159 -12.71 -42.90 4.54
N PHE A 160 -11.38 -43.03 4.53
CA PHE A 160 -10.69 -44.28 4.24
C PHE A 160 -9.63 -44.58 5.31
N TYR A 161 -9.40 -45.87 5.58
CA TYR A 161 -8.52 -46.35 6.64
C TYR A 161 -7.40 -47.20 6.06
N ALA A 162 -6.15 -46.82 6.32
CA ALA A 162 -4.98 -47.59 5.93
C ALA A 162 -4.89 -48.90 6.73
N LYS A 163 -4.58 -50.02 6.05
CA LYS A 163 -4.35 -51.32 6.68
C LYS A 163 -2.90 -51.76 6.54
N TRP A 164 -2.33 -52.30 7.61
CA TRP A 164 -0.89 -52.56 7.75
C TRP A 164 -0.61 -53.99 8.24
N GLU A 165 0.50 -54.59 7.78
CA GLU A 165 1.06 -55.87 8.24
C GLU A 165 2.49 -55.67 8.79
N ASN A 166 2.78 -56.03 10.04
CA ASN A 166 4.09 -55.82 10.70
C ASN A 166 5.15 -56.83 10.18
N LEU A 167 6.36 -56.37 9.86
CA LEU A 167 7.40 -57.16 9.19
C LEU A 167 8.60 -57.64 10.04
N GLY A 168 8.80 -57.18 11.29
CA GLY A 168 9.93 -57.59 12.16
C GLY A 168 11.34 -57.09 11.71
N GLU A 169 12.44 -57.52 12.37
CA GLU A 169 13.83 -57.19 11.97
C GLU A 169 14.20 -57.93 10.68
N VAL A 170 14.50 -57.19 9.61
CA VAL A 170 14.79 -57.74 8.28
C VAL A 170 16.08 -57.15 7.70
N GLU A 171 16.82 -57.97 6.95
CA GLU A 171 17.98 -57.59 6.12
C GLU A 171 17.63 -56.42 5.20
N THR A 172 18.44 -55.36 5.08
CA THR A 172 18.18 -54.18 4.24
C THR A 172 19.02 -54.18 2.96
N PHE A 173 18.53 -53.48 1.93
CA PHE A 173 19.18 -53.30 0.63
C PHE A 173 19.16 -51.84 0.20
N GLU A 174 20.21 -51.38 -0.47
CA GLU A 174 20.32 -50.01 -0.98
C GLU A 174 19.59 -49.89 -2.32
N ILE A 175 18.61 -49.00 -2.39
CA ILE A 175 17.82 -48.73 -3.58
C ILE A 175 18.10 -47.32 -4.06
N SER A 176 18.52 -47.18 -5.31
CA SER A 176 18.83 -45.87 -5.92
C SER A 176 17.87 -45.58 -7.06
N PHE A 177 17.19 -44.44 -7.01
CA PHE A 177 16.37 -43.90 -8.08
C PHE A 177 17.16 -42.82 -8.82
N LYS A 178 17.20 -42.90 -10.14
CA LYS A 178 18.01 -42.03 -10.99
C LYS A 178 17.20 -41.45 -12.14
N ASN A 179 17.54 -40.25 -12.58
CA ASN A 179 16.94 -39.65 -13.75
C ASN A 179 17.47 -40.31 -15.06
N HIS A 180 16.90 -39.95 -16.22
CA HIS A 180 17.25 -40.55 -17.51
C HIS A 180 18.72 -40.40 -17.91
N ASP A 181 19.41 -39.39 -17.38
CA ASP A 181 20.83 -39.09 -17.57
C ASP A 181 21.74 -39.81 -16.54
N ASN A 182 21.15 -40.60 -15.63
CA ASN A 182 21.76 -41.27 -14.48
C ASN A 182 22.12 -40.36 -13.29
N ALA A 183 21.65 -39.10 -13.26
CA ALA A 183 21.69 -38.29 -12.05
C ALA A 183 20.94 -39.01 -10.92
N VAL A 184 21.54 -39.08 -9.72
CA VAL A 184 20.91 -39.75 -8.58
C VAL A 184 19.85 -38.81 -8.01
N LEU A 185 18.59 -39.25 -8.05
CA LEU A 185 17.46 -38.49 -7.53
C LEU A 185 17.20 -38.83 -6.05
N GLN A 186 17.32 -40.10 -5.68
CA GLN A 186 17.12 -40.55 -4.31
C GLN A 186 17.87 -41.87 -4.07
N THR A 187 18.41 -42.07 -2.87
CA THR A 187 18.91 -43.38 -2.43
C THR A 187 18.32 -43.71 -1.06
N VAL A 188 17.79 -44.92 -0.88
CA VAL A 188 17.14 -45.37 0.36
C VAL A 188 17.57 -46.79 0.73
N GLU A 189 17.79 -47.04 2.02
CA GLU A 189 17.93 -48.41 2.53
C GLU A 189 16.54 -49.00 2.82
N VAL A 190 16.25 -50.16 2.22
CA VAL A 190 14.92 -50.79 2.28
C VAL A 190 15.02 -52.25 2.70
N ALA A 191 14.26 -52.62 3.72
CA ALA A 191 14.17 -53.98 4.24
C ALA A 191 13.76 -55.01 3.16
N SER A 192 14.29 -56.23 3.28
CA SER A 192 14.06 -57.35 2.37
C SER A 192 12.57 -57.70 2.33
N GLY A 193 11.99 -57.69 1.14
CA GLY A 193 10.56 -57.89 0.95
C GLY A 193 9.71 -56.60 0.97
N VAL A 194 10.30 -55.44 1.26
CA VAL A 194 9.61 -54.12 1.22
C VAL A 194 9.80 -53.47 -0.14
N VAL A 195 8.72 -52.97 -0.73
CA VAL A 195 8.78 -52.22 -1.99
C VAL A 195 9.32 -50.83 -1.69
N PRO A 196 10.44 -50.41 -2.30
CA PRO A 196 10.99 -49.07 -2.08
C PRO A 196 10.04 -48.02 -2.66
N ALA A 197 9.88 -46.91 -1.94
CA ALA A 197 9.14 -45.75 -2.42
C ALA A 197 10.11 -44.65 -2.85
N TYR A 198 9.81 -44.02 -3.98
CA TYR A 198 10.45 -42.78 -4.38
C TYR A 198 9.61 -41.61 -3.84
N THR A 199 10.23 -40.68 -3.14
CA THR A 199 9.62 -39.53 -2.45
C THR A 199 10.28 -38.20 -2.86
N GLY A 200 11.24 -38.23 -3.79
CA GLY A 200 11.83 -37.03 -4.38
C GLY A 200 10.92 -36.40 -5.44
N GLN A 201 11.36 -35.27 -6.02
CA GLN A 201 10.63 -34.58 -7.08
C GLN A 201 10.42 -35.47 -8.31
N THR A 202 9.32 -35.30 -9.04
CA THR A 202 9.03 -36.07 -10.26
C THR A 202 10.19 -35.96 -11.25
N PRO A 203 10.75 -37.08 -11.75
CA PRO A 203 11.86 -37.02 -12.71
C PRO A 203 11.49 -36.20 -13.93
N THR A 204 12.34 -35.25 -14.31
CA THR A 204 12.15 -34.38 -15.47
C THR A 204 13.07 -34.77 -16.63
N LYS A 205 12.65 -34.44 -17.85
CA LYS A 205 13.47 -34.54 -19.05
C LYS A 205 13.15 -33.35 -19.94
N GLU A 206 14.19 -32.61 -20.32
CA GLU A 206 14.08 -31.45 -21.19
C GLU A 206 13.28 -31.75 -22.46
N ALA A 207 12.33 -30.87 -22.76
CA ALA A 207 11.53 -30.93 -23.97
C ALA A 207 12.39 -30.75 -25.22
N THR A 208 11.90 -31.24 -26.36
CA THR A 208 12.48 -30.95 -27.66
C THR A 208 11.46 -30.18 -28.49
N LEU A 209 11.91 -29.49 -29.54
CA LEU A 209 11.08 -28.73 -30.49
C LEU A 209 9.86 -29.48 -31.08
N THR A 210 9.79 -30.80 -30.94
CA THR A 210 8.72 -31.62 -31.52
C THR A 210 8.01 -32.52 -30.52
N HIS A 211 8.54 -32.65 -29.31
CA HIS A 211 8.04 -33.61 -28.32
C HIS A 211 8.32 -33.12 -26.90
N THR A 212 7.32 -33.19 -26.05
CA THR A 212 7.49 -33.15 -24.60
C THR A 212 7.72 -34.57 -24.07
N PHE A 213 8.24 -34.69 -22.85
CA PHE A 213 8.56 -35.97 -22.24
C PHE A 213 7.80 -36.13 -20.94
N GLU A 214 6.83 -37.05 -20.94
CA GLU A 214 6.09 -37.42 -19.74
C GLU A 214 6.83 -38.56 -19.02
N PHE A 215 7.08 -38.40 -17.72
CA PHE A 215 7.57 -39.50 -16.90
C PHE A 215 6.55 -40.65 -16.90
N THR A 216 6.97 -41.84 -17.31
CA THR A 216 6.11 -43.04 -17.42
C THR A 216 6.40 -44.10 -16.38
N GLY A 217 7.27 -43.79 -15.42
CA GLY A 217 7.75 -44.73 -14.42
C GLY A 217 9.19 -45.13 -14.66
N TRP A 218 9.62 -46.18 -13.96
CA TRP A 218 11.01 -46.62 -13.95
C TRP A 218 11.32 -47.69 -15.00
N ASP A 219 12.59 -47.87 -15.34
CA ASP A 219 13.12 -48.85 -16.31
C ASP A 219 12.67 -50.29 -16.04
N LYS A 220 12.35 -50.57 -14.78
CA LYS A 220 11.71 -51.80 -14.33
C LYS A 220 10.69 -51.47 -13.25
N ALA A 221 9.68 -52.34 -13.15
CA ALA A 221 8.68 -52.24 -12.10
C ALA A 221 9.36 -52.19 -10.72
N VAL A 222 8.94 -51.24 -9.90
CA VAL A 222 9.44 -51.12 -8.54
C VAL A 222 8.91 -52.29 -7.74
N VAL A 223 9.80 -53.19 -7.37
CA VAL A 223 9.48 -54.44 -6.67
C VAL A 223 10.13 -54.46 -5.30
N ALA A 224 9.60 -55.33 -4.45
CA ALA A 224 10.14 -55.60 -3.14
C ALA A 224 11.66 -55.82 -3.20
N ALA A 225 12.40 -55.09 -2.38
CA ALA A 225 13.84 -55.17 -2.31
C ALA A 225 14.26 -56.58 -1.90
N THR A 226 15.07 -57.24 -2.71
CA THR A 226 15.70 -58.54 -2.37
C THR A 226 17.22 -58.53 -2.59
N ALA A 227 17.74 -57.39 -3.02
CA ALA A 227 19.12 -57.04 -3.32
C ALA A 227 19.17 -55.52 -3.57
N ASP A 228 20.37 -54.95 -3.66
CA ASP A 228 20.54 -53.55 -4.10
C ASP A 228 20.05 -53.39 -5.55
N ILE A 229 19.25 -52.35 -5.81
CA ILE A 229 18.61 -52.14 -7.12
C ILE A 229 18.65 -50.65 -7.48
N VAL A 230 19.01 -50.35 -8.73
CA VAL A 230 18.95 -49.00 -9.29
C VAL A 230 17.78 -48.89 -10.25
N TYR A 231 16.83 -47.98 -10.01
CA TYR A 231 15.74 -47.66 -10.92
C TYR A 231 16.06 -46.40 -11.72
N VAL A 232 15.87 -46.42 -13.03
CA VAL A 232 16.17 -45.28 -13.91
C VAL A 232 14.89 -44.78 -14.56
N ALA A 233 14.63 -43.48 -14.48
CA ALA A 233 13.41 -42.88 -14.99
C ALA A 233 13.24 -43.12 -16.50
N GLN A 234 12.03 -43.47 -16.91
CA GLN A 234 11.64 -43.65 -18.31
C GLN A 234 10.61 -42.60 -18.68
N PHE A 235 10.76 -42.10 -19.90
CA PHE A 235 9.90 -41.05 -20.42
C PHE A 235 9.21 -41.54 -21.68
N LYS A 236 7.92 -41.23 -21.79
CA LYS A 236 7.19 -41.30 -23.05
C LYS A 236 7.36 -39.98 -23.75
N GLU A 237 7.91 -40.08 -24.93
CA GLU A 237 7.93 -39.01 -25.90
C GLU A 237 6.48 -38.75 -26.35
N VAL A 238 5.99 -37.55 -26.06
CA VAL A 238 4.66 -37.09 -26.46
C VAL A 238 4.87 -36.14 -27.62
N PRO A 239 4.46 -36.52 -28.84
CA PRO A 239 4.53 -35.61 -29.97
C PRO A 239 3.68 -34.40 -29.67
N ILE A 240 4.28 -33.22 -29.84
CA ILE A 240 3.55 -31.98 -29.88
C ILE A 240 2.69 -32.05 -31.15
N THR A 241 1.48 -32.59 -31.01
CA THR A 241 0.54 -32.76 -32.11
C THR A 241 -0.14 -31.43 -32.39
N SER A 242 0.20 -30.86 -33.54
CA SER A 242 -0.39 -29.64 -34.10
C SER A 242 -1.93 -29.63 -34.03
N GLY A 243 -2.47 -28.51 -33.57
CA GLY A 243 -3.89 -28.15 -33.62
C GLY A 243 -4.28 -27.36 -32.37
N THR A 244 -3.86 -26.11 -32.25
CA THR A 244 -4.56 -24.99 -32.92
C THR A 244 -3.60 -24.06 -33.66
N THR A 245 -3.91 -23.74 -34.92
CA THR A 245 -3.40 -22.55 -35.61
C THR A 245 -3.74 -21.31 -34.78
N PHE A 246 -2.86 -20.29 -34.77
CA PHE A 246 -3.08 -18.95 -34.21
C PHE A 246 -4.57 -18.58 -34.12
N ASN A 247 -5.11 -18.38 -32.92
CA ASN A 247 -6.53 -18.09 -32.70
C ASN A 247 -6.82 -16.60 -32.97
N PRO A 248 -7.43 -16.24 -34.12
CA PRO A 248 -7.60 -14.85 -34.53
C PRO A 248 -8.54 -14.04 -33.65
N ALA A 249 -9.39 -14.73 -32.86
CA ALA A 249 -10.43 -14.09 -32.07
C ALA A 249 -9.86 -13.20 -30.94
N LEU A 250 -8.63 -13.46 -30.50
CA LEU A 250 -7.97 -12.70 -29.42
C LEU A 250 -7.63 -11.27 -29.86
N LEU A 251 -7.06 -11.10 -31.07
CA LEU A 251 -6.81 -9.76 -31.62
C LEU A 251 -8.13 -9.03 -31.89
N ASN A 252 -9.13 -9.74 -32.40
CA ASN A 252 -10.40 -9.14 -32.76
C ASN A 252 -11.18 -8.61 -31.55
N SER A 253 -11.00 -9.20 -30.36
CA SER A 253 -11.57 -8.66 -29.12
C SER A 253 -10.90 -7.38 -28.66
N ILE A 254 -9.60 -7.22 -28.90
CA ILE A 254 -8.81 -6.06 -28.46
C ILE A 254 -9.11 -4.86 -29.37
N PHE A 255 -8.93 -5.03 -30.68
CA PHE A 255 -9.10 -3.93 -31.65
C PHE A 255 -10.57 -3.69 -32.06
N GLY A 256 -11.51 -4.53 -31.59
CA GLY A 256 -12.94 -4.41 -31.90
C GLY A 256 -13.31 -4.63 -33.39
N LEU A 257 -12.38 -5.13 -34.21
CA LEU A 257 -12.55 -5.42 -35.63
C LEU A 257 -11.71 -6.65 -36.05
N ASP A 258 -12.02 -7.24 -37.21
CA ASP A 258 -11.35 -8.47 -37.68
C ASP A 258 -9.94 -8.19 -38.23
N VAL A 259 -8.99 -7.89 -37.34
CA VAL A 259 -7.60 -7.54 -37.67
C VAL A 259 -6.92 -8.65 -38.45
N TYR A 260 -7.21 -9.90 -38.10
CA TYR A 260 -6.64 -11.06 -38.77
C TYR A 260 -7.08 -11.21 -40.23
N ALA A 261 -8.23 -10.64 -40.62
CA ALA A 261 -8.63 -10.57 -42.03
C ALA A 261 -7.89 -9.47 -42.81
N LEU A 262 -7.20 -8.56 -42.13
CA LEU A 262 -6.53 -7.40 -42.72
C LEU A 262 -5.01 -7.63 -42.84
N ILE A 263 -4.40 -8.38 -41.93
CA ILE A 263 -2.97 -8.74 -41.99
C ILE A 263 -2.74 -10.06 -42.76
N PRO A 264 -1.52 -10.31 -43.25
CA PRO A 264 -1.17 -11.62 -43.79
C PRO A 264 -1.38 -12.74 -42.75
N GLU A 265 -1.64 -13.96 -43.22
CA GLU A 265 -1.91 -15.10 -42.34
C GLU A 265 -0.67 -15.45 -41.49
N ILE A 266 -0.80 -15.35 -40.16
CA ILE A 266 0.21 -15.83 -39.21
C ILE A 266 0.04 -17.35 -39.08
N VAL A 267 1.06 -18.10 -39.50
CA VAL A 267 1.07 -19.57 -39.43
C VAL A 267 1.99 -19.99 -38.29
N THR A 268 1.40 -20.17 -37.12
CA THR A 268 2.08 -20.67 -35.91
C THR A 268 1.14 -21.58 -35.11
N SER A 269 1.74 -22.48 -34.34
CA SER A 269 1.07 -23.32 -33.36
C SER A 269 1.52 -23.08 -31.91
N ASP A 270 2.44 -22.14 -31.70
CA ASP A 270 3.04 -21.83 -30.41
C ASP A 270 3.26 -20.32 -30.32
N TYR A 271 2.36 -19.64 -29.61
CA TYR A 271 2.35 -18.18 -29.55
C TYR A 271 1.76 -17.67 -28.24
N GLU A 272 2.14 -16.46 -27.87
CA GLU A 272 1.56 -15.67 -26.79
C GLU A 272 1.08 -14.32 -27.34
N VAL A 273 -0.05 -13.82 -26.84
CA VAL A 273 -0.57 -12.50 -27.20
C VAL A 273 -0.57 -11.66 -25.94
N ILE A 274 0.19 -10.58 -25.95
CA ILE A 274 0.36 -9.63 -24.85
C ILE A 274 -0.38 -8.36 -25.24
N ASP A 275 -1.33 -7.93 -24.40
CA ASP A 275 -2.13 -6.73 -24.62
C ASP A 275 -1.66 -5.61 -23.67
N ASN A 276 -1.00 -4.61 -24.24
CA ASN A 276 -0.52 -3.40 -23.55
C ASN A 276 -1.42 -2.18 -23.86
N SER A 277 -2.63 -2.41 -24.37
CA SER A 277 -3.57 -1.35 -24.73
C SER A 277 -4.06 -0.56 -23.52
N ASN A 278 -4.33 0.73 -23.74
CA ASN A 278 -4.92 1.64 -22.75
C ASN A 278 -5.93 2.60 -23.42
N ASP A 279 -6.41 3.61 -22.69
CA ASP A 279 -7.43 4.55 -23.18
C ASP A 279 -6.95 5.42 -24.37
N LEU A 280 -5.65 5.54 -24.60
CA LEU A 280 -5.05 6.41 -25.62
C LEU A 280 -4.63 5.64 -26.89
N PHE A 281 -4.24 4.38 -26.76
CA PHE A 281 -3.83 3.54 -27.88
C PHE A 281 -4.06 2.05 -27.60
N ASN A 282 -4.30 1.29 -28.68
CA ASN A 282 -4.16 -0.16 -28.64
C ASN A 282 -2.71 -0.53 -28.97
N ASP A 283 -2.07 -1.39 -28.20
CA ASP A 283 -0.72 -1.92 -28.46
C ASP A 283 -0.66 -3.39 -28.06
N VAL A 284 -0.34 -4.26 -29.02
CA VAL A 284 -0.40 -5.71 -28.87
C VAL A 284 0.83 -6.37 -29.45
N TYR A 285 1.44 -7.26 -28.68
CA TYR A 285 2.59 -8.07 -29.08
C TYR A 285 2.15 -9.51 -29.27
N ILE A 286 2.66 -10.14 -30.32
CA ILE A 286 2.43 -11.55 -30.62
C ILE A 286 3.80 -12.23 -30.65
N ASP A 287 4.17 -12.88 -29.56
CA ASP A 287 5.36 -13.72 -29.49
C ASP A 287 5.08 -15.03 -30.20
N VAL A 288 5.95 -15.41 -31.14
CA VAL A 288 5.78 -16.60 -31.96
C VAL A 288 6.96 -17.54 -31.73
N PHE A 289 6.82 -18.42 -30.75
CA PHE A 289 7.89 -19.27 -30.25
C PHE A 289 8.39 -20.32 -31.27
N ASP A 290 7.58 -20.62 -32.30
CA ASP A 290 7.98 -21.52 -33.40
C ASP A 290 8.56 -20.81 -34.63
N TRP A 291 8.67 -19.47 -34.62
CA TRP A 291 9.32 -18.72 -35.69
C TRP A 291 10.85 -18.78 -35.59
N THR A 292 11.50 -18.87 -36.75
CA THR A 292 12.94 -18.64 -36.89
C THR A 292 13.20 -17.30 -37.56
N GLU A 293 14.44 -16.81 -37.52
CA GLU A 293 14.87 -15.62 -38.29
C GLU A 293 14.44 -15.69 -39.77
N SER A 294 14.48 -16.90 -40.35
CA SER A 294 14.06 -17.10 -41.75
C SER A 294 12.54 -16.95 -41.96
N ASP A 295 11.73 -17.28 -40.96
CA ASP A 295 10.28 -17.14 -41.01
C ASP A 295 9.89 -15.66 -40.80
N LEU A 296 10.53 -14.97 -39.85
CA LEU A 296 10.40 -13.52 -39.66
C LEU A 296 10.74 -12.77 -40.95
N MET A 297 11.90 -13.05 -41.57
CA MET A 297 12.31 -12.42 -42.83
C MET A 297 11.35 -12.74 -43.99
N ALA A 298 10.76 -13.94 -44.02
CA ALA A 298 9.78 -14.29 -45.04
C ALA A 298 8.46 -13.54 -44.86
N TYR A 299 8.04 -13.30 -43.62
CA TYR A 299 6.86 -12.53 -43.27
C TYR A 299 7.08 -11.02 -43.49
N ASP A 300 8.25 -10.49 -43.15
CA ASP A 300 8.68 -9.13 -43.47
C ASP A 300 8.60 -8.84 -44.98
N ALA A 301 9.20 -9.71 -45.79
CA ALA A 301 9.12 -9.60 -47.25
C ALA A 301 7.68 -9.72 -47.78
N LEU A 302 6.77 -10.38 -47.05
CA LEU A 302 5.36 -10.45 -47.40
C LEU A 302 4.65 -9.12 -47.09
N LEU A 303 4.92 -8.51 -45.93
CA LEU A 303 4.42 -7.19 -45.55
C LEU A 303 4.94 -6.11 -46.52
N GLU A 304 6.23 -6.11 -46.88
CA GLU A 304 6.83 -5.17 -47.83
C GLU A 304 6.15 -5.22 -49.22
N ASN A 305 5.66 -6.39 -49.62
CA ASN A 305 4.94 -6.55 -50.88
C ASN A 305 3.47 -6.11 -50.82
N LEU A 306 2.87 -6.03 -49.63
CA LEU A 306 1.44 -5.84 -49.43
C LEU A 306 1.07 -4.48 -48.81
N LEU A 307 1.94 -3.92 -47.98
CA LEU A 307 1.69 -2.73 -47.17
C LEU A 307 2.69 -1.61 -47.49
N THR A 308 2.41 -0.41 -46.99
CA THR A 308 3.33 0.73 -47.09
C THR A 308 4.12 0.82 -45.80
N TYR A 309 5.45 0.84 -45.89
CA TYR A 309 6.33 1.00 -44.74
C TYR A 309 6.52 2.49 -44.40
N ASP A 310 6.38 2.84 -43.13
CA ASP A 310 6.71 4.14 -42.56
C ASP A 310 8.06 4.08 -41.87
N ALA A 311 9.01 4.87 -42.37
CA ALA A 311 10.36 4.90 -41.83
C ALA A 311 10.49 5.73 -40.54
N LEU A 312 9.49 6.53 -40.17
CA LEU A 312 9.49 7.27 -38.90
C LEU A 312 9.06 6.37 -37.74
N GLU A 313 8.06 5.53 -37.98
CA GLU A 313 7.49 4.61 -37.01
C GLU A 313 8.17 3.22 -37.01
N ASP A 314 9.09 2.97 -37.95
CA ASP A 314 9.71 1.66 -38.20
C ASP A 314 8.69 0.52 -38.36
N ALA A 315 7.55 0.82 -39.02
CA ALA A 315 6.39 -0.07 -39.08
C ALA A 315 5.66 -0.03 -40.44
N TYR A 316 4.94 -1.11 -40.76
CA TYR A 316 4.04 -1.21 -41.91
C TYR A 316 2.63 -0.69 -41.58
N ILE A 317 2.09 0.17 -42.43
CA ILE A 317 0.77 0.79 -42.25
C ILE A 317 -0.33 -0.07 -42.88
N LEU A 318 -1.39 -0.35 -42.11
CA LEU A 318 -2.61 -1.01 -42.53
C LEU A 318 -3.85 -0.30 -41.97
N GLY A 319 -4.42 0.62 -42.76
CA GLY A 319 -5.53 1.45 -42.29
C GLY A 319 -5.02 2.47 -41.27
N GLU A 320 -5.45 2.33 -40.02
CA GLU A 320 -4.98 3.11 -38.86
C GLU A 320 -4.04 2.29 -37.94
N LEU A 321 -3.75 1.04 -38.30
CA LEU A 321 -2.84 0.16 -37.56
C LEU A 321 -1.40 0.31 -38.09
N PHE A 322 -0.44 0.24 -37.18
CA PHE A 322 0.99 0.11 -37.44
C PHE A 322 1.44 -1.30 -37.04
N ILE A 323 2.18 -1.97 -37.91
CA ILE A 323 2.61 -3.36 -37.73
C ILE A 323 4.12 -3.44 -37.89
N TYR A 324 4.85 -3.85 -36.86
CA TYR A 324 6.28 -4.07 -36.94
C TYR A 324 6.64 -5.49 -36.49
N LEU A 325 7.86 -5.90 -36.80
CA LEU A 325 8.39 -7.23 -36.52
C LEU A 325 9.58 -7.08 -35.58
N TYR A 326 9.66 -7.94 -34.57
CA TYR A 326 10.73 -7.87 -33.58
C TYR A 326 11.36 -9.23 -33.34
N ALA A 327 12.55 -9.17 -32.74
CA ALA A 327 13.29 -10.30 -32.22
C ALA A 327 13.72 -9.94 -30.80
N ASP A 328 13.31 -10.75 -29.83
CA ASP A 328 13.51 -10.53 -28.39
C ASP A 328 14.39 -11.65 -27.83
N ASP A 329 15.51 -11.31 -27.23
CA ASP A 329 16.43 -12.24 -26.57
C ASP A 329 16.50 -12.07 -25.05
N GLU A 330 15.60 -11.25 -24.48
CA GLU A 330 15.54 -10.86 -23.07
C GLU A 330 14.53 -11.72 -22.28
N ILE A 331 13.44 -12.18 -22.92
CA ILE A 331 12.36 -12.94 -22.26
C ILE A 331 12.77 -14.38 -21.89
N VAL A 332 13.57 -15.05 -22.74
CA VAL A 332 14.04 -16.44 -22.48
C VAL A 332 15.55 -16.54 -22.64
N PRO A 333 16.31 -16.63 -21.53
CA PRO A 333 17.77 -16.69 -21.58
C PRO A 333 18.30 -17.81 -22.50
N GLY A 334 18.95 -17.41 -23.59
CA GLY A 334 19.57 -18.33 -24.56
C GLY A 334 18.72 -18.71 -25.78
N SER A 335 17.54 -18.11 -25.96
CA SER A 335 16.73 -18.26 -27.18
C SER A 335 16.23 -16.89 -27.66
N ILE A 336 16.28 -16.65 -28.98
CA ILE A 336 15.69 -15.44 -29.59
C ILE A 336 14.25 -15.81 -29.97
N ILE A 337 13.28 -15.11 -29.39
CA ILE A 337 11.86 -15.18 -29.73
C ILE A 337 11.59 -14.15 -30.82
N TYR A 338 10.78 -14.53 -31.81
CA TYR A 338 10.42 -13.66 -32.92
C TYR A 338 8.93 -13.35 -32.84
N GLY A 339 8.53 -12.13 -33.16
CA GLY A 339 7.15 -11.72 -32.97
C GLY A 339 6.69 -10.56 -33.84
N ILE A 340 5.43 -10.16 -33.62
CA ILE A 340 4.74 -9.10 -34.36
C ILE A 340 4.14 -8.11 -33.36
N GLY A 341 4.51 -6.83 -33.47
CA GLY A 341 3.86 -5.74 -32.76
C GLY A 341 2.77 -5.11 -33.63
N ILE A 342 1.59 -4.84 -33.05
CA ILE A 342 0.47 -4.16 -33.71
C ILE A 342 -0.04 -3.06 -32.79
N TYR A 343 -0.01 -1.81 -33.23
CA TYR A 343 -0.54 -0.69 -32.45
C TYR A 343 -1.38 0.29 -33.28
N GLN A 344 -2.23 1.05 -32.60
CA GLN A 344 -3.12 2.08 -33.16
C GLN A 344 -3.46 3.13 -32.11
N TYR A 345 -3.41 4.40 -32.49
CA TYR A 345 -3.91 5.51 -31.65
C TYR A 345 -5.44 5.62 -31.72
N LEU A 346 -6.09 5.80 -30.56
CA LEU A 346 -7.55 5.81 -30.44
C LEU A 346 -8.18 7.22 -30.47
N GLU A 347 -7.36 8.28 -30.45
CA GLU A 347 -7.80 9.67 -30.59
C GLU A 347 -7.23 10.36 -31.84
N ASP A 348 -8.06 11.22 -32.45
CA ASP A 348 -7.86 11.94 -33.72
C ASP A 348 -6.86 13.13 -33.57
N GLU A 349 -5.83 12.99 -32.74
CA GLU A 349 -4.72 13.92 -32.66
C GLU A 349 -3.46 13.25 -33.19
N THR A 350 -3.19 13.45 -34.48
CA THR A 350 -1.88 13.17 -35.06
C THR A 350 -0.80 13.78 -34.17
N PRO A 351 0.14 12.99 -33.63
CA PRO A 351 1.32 13.52 -32.97
C PRO A 351 2.02 14.44 -33.96
N VAL A 352 2.09 15.73 -33.62
CA VAL A 352 3.02 16.63 -34.31
C VAL A 352 4.37 16.30 -33.72
N ASP A 353 5.17 15.56 -34.50
CA ASP A 353 6.58 15.30 -34.25
C ASP A 353 7.27 16.60 -33.77
N PRO A 354 7.94 16.62 -32.60
CA PRO A 354 8.71 17.76 -32.17
C PRO A 354 9.82 17.99 -33.20
N VAL A 355 9.59 18.98 -34.05
CA VAL A 355 10.62 19.51 -34.95
C VAL A 355 11.81 19.88 -34.08
N ASP A 356 12.89 19.12 -34.24
CA ASP A 356 14.27 19.44 -33.87
C ASP A 356 14.48 20.97 -33.85
N PRO A 357 14.58 21.62 -32.68
CA PRO A 357 14.95 23.00 -32.62
C PRO A 357 16.46 23.06 -32.88
N VAL A 358 16.83 23.06 -34.16
CA VAL A 358 18.15 23.55 -34.57
C VAL A 358 18.20 25.04 -34.21
N GLY A 359 18.62 25.32 -32.99
CA GLY A 359 18.83 26.65 -32.44
C GLY A 359 19.94 27.37 -33.20
N ALA A 360 19.72 28.64 -33.51
CA ALA A 360 20.75 29.50 -34.10
C ALA A 360 21.94 29.67 -33.13
N PRO A 361 23.16 30.00 -33.61
CA PRO A 361 24.31 30.22 -32.73
C PRO A 361 23.99 31.29 -31.68
N PHE A 362 24.27 30.97 -30.42
CA PHE A 362 24.05 31.77 -29.21
C PHE A 362 24.15 33.29 -29.41
N ASP A 363 23.05 34.01 -29.19
CA ASP A 363 23.02 35.47 -29.16
C ASP A 363 23.14 35.99 -27.72
N LYS A 364 24.34 36.40 -27.33
CA LYS A 364 24.63 37.03 -26.03
C LYS A 364 23.73 38.25 -25.70
N ASP A 365 23.11 38.89 -26.69
CA ASP A 365 22.27 40.05 -26.45
C ASP A 365 20.88 39.63 -25.89
N GLU A 366 20.51 38.35 -25.94
CA GLU A 366 19.23 37.80 -25.47
C GLU A 366 19.13 37.74 -23.94
N LEU A 367 20.13 37.15 -23.27
CA LEU A 367 20.26 37.16 -21.81
C LEU A 367 20.36 38.59 -21.26
N ASN A 368 21.14 39.45 -21.91
CA ASN A 368 21.19 40.86 -21.55
C ASN A 368 19.84 41.59 -21.71
N GLY A 369 19.00 41.13 -22.63
CA GLY A 369 17.63 41.59 -22.82
C GLY A 369 16.70 41.19 -21.68
N ILE A 370 16.76 39.92 -21.25
CA ILE A 370 15.95 39.38 -20.14
C ILE A 370 16.26 40.11 -18.83
N PHE A 371 17.55 40.27 -18.52
CA PHE A 371 18.00 40.93 -17.30
C PHE A 371 17.94 42.46 -17.38
N GLY A 372 17.89 43.02 -18.61
CA GLY A 372 17.86 44.47 -18.84
C GLY A 372 19.17 45.20 -18.54
N PHE A 373 20.27 44.46 -18.29
CA PHE A 373 21.63 44.95 -18.12
C PHE A 373 22.65 43.88 -18.61
N ASP A 374 23.93 44.23 -18.68
CA ASP A 374 24.97 43.32 -19.17
C ASP A 374 25.32 42.26 -18.12
N ILE A 375 24.67 41.09 -18.18
CA ILE A 375 24.79 40.01 -17.18
C ILE A 375 26.18 39.33 -17.24
N TYR A 376 26.81 39.30 -18.42
CA TYR A 376 28.17 38.78 -18.60
C TYR A 376 29.26 39.69 -18.02
N ALA A 377 28.89 40.85 -17.44
CA ALA A 377 29.81 41.61 -16.59
C ALA A 377 29.94 41.00 -15.18
N LEU A 378 28.98 40.17 -14.77
CA LEU A 378 28.91 39.52 -13.46
C LEU A 378 29.23 38.03 -13.53
N LEU A 379 28.91 37.38 -14.66
CA LEU A 379 29.17 35.97 -14.92
C LEU A 379 30.37 35.82 -15.89
N PRO A 380 31.20 34.76 -15.77
CA PRO A 380 32.03 34.31 -16.89
C PRO A 380 31.20 34.16 -18.19
N ALA A 381 31.86 34.20 -19.34
CA ALA A 381 31.15 34.04 -20.62
C ALA A 381 30.93 32.56 -20.91
N ILE A 382 29.69 32.17 -21.19
CA ILE A 382 29.34 30.84 -21.69
C ILE A 382 29.88 30.72 -23.13
N ILE A 383 30.67 29.68 -23.40
CA ILE A 383 31.21 29.37 -24.74
C ILE A 383 30.56 28.06 -25.18
N SER A 384 29.56 28.15 -26.05
CA SER A 384 28.88 27.03 -26.70
C SER A 384 28.44 27.44 -28.10
N GLU A 385 28.37 26.47 -29.02
CA GLU A 385 27.85 26.67 -30.37
C GLU A 385 26.33 26.39 -30.47
N ASP A 386 25.75 25.71 -29.47
CA ASP A 386 24.34 25.30 -29.42
C ASP A 386 23.79 25.43 -27.99
N VAL A 387 22.76 26.28 -27.83
CA VAL A 387 22.12 26.54 -26.54
C VAL A 387 20.64 26.88 -26.71
N LEU A 388 19.84 26.56 -25.71
CA LEU A 388 18.46 27.01 -25.56
C LEU A 388 18.31 27.84 -24.29
N ILE A 389 17.65 28.99 -24.37
CA ILE A 389 17.39 29.85 -23.21
C ILE A 389 15.90 29.81 -22.92
N THR A 390 15.55 29.40 -21.71
CA THR A 390 14.17 29.35 -21.21
C THR A 390 14.01 30.40 -20.11
N ASP A 391 13.18 31.42 -20.36
CA ASP A 391 12.86 32.46 -19.39
C ASP A 391 11.52 32.15 -18.71
N LEU A 392 11.58 31.71 -17.45
CA LEU A 392 10.42 31.48 -16.59
C LEU A 392 10.20 32.64 -15.62
N SER A 393 10.97 33.73 -15.76
CA SER A 393 10.91 34.88 -14.87
C SER A 393 9.52 35.55 -14.87
N ASP A 394 9.06 35.94 -13.69
CA ASP A 394 7.81 36.68 -13.52
C ASP A 394 8.05 38.15 -13.11
N GLU A 395 7.03 38.87 -12.65
CA GLU A 395 7.17 40.28 -12.27
C GLU A 395 8.04 40.52 -11.03
N THR A 396 8.29 39.49 -10.22
CA THR A 396 8.96 39.56 -8.90
C THR A 396 10.24 38.73 -8.81
N TYR A 397 10.34 37.67 -9.61
CA TYR A 397 11.43 36.71 -9.58
C TYR A 397 12.06 36.59 -10.96
N ILE A 398 13.39 36.55 -11.00
CA ILE A 398 14.13 36.08 -12.18
C ILE A 398 14.29 34.57 -12.03
N GLU A 399 14.02 33.84 -13.10
CA GLU A 399 14.31 32.43 -13.23
C GLU A 399 14.56 32.13 -14.71
N VAL A 400 15.82 31.90 -15.04
CA VAL A 400 16.28 31.69 -16.41
C VAL A 400 17.15 30.46 -16.44
N TYR A 401 16.81 29.53 -17.33
CA TYR A 401 17.59 28.32 -17.61
C TYR A 401 18.27 28.46 -18.97
N VAL A 402 19.52 28.05 -19.05
CA VAL A 402 20.30 28.04 -20.28
C VAL A 402 20.80 26.62 -20.50
N ASP A 403 20.14 25.86 -21.37
CA ASP A 403 20.52 24.50 -21.75
C ASP A 403 21.63 24.57 -22.79
N ILE A 404 22.68 23.76 -22.62
CA ILE A 404 23.92 23.84 -23.41
C ILE A 404 24.24 22.45 -23.97
N PHE A 405 23.71 22.18 -25.17
CA PHE A 405 23.79 20.86 -25.81
C PHE A 405 25.19 20.46 -26.26
N THR A 406 26.14 21.40 -26.34
CA THR A 406 27.53 21.05 -26.72
C THR A 406 28.46 20.82 -25.53
N TRP A 407 28.01 21.01 -24.30
CA TRP A 407 28.85 20.77 -23.12
C TRP A 407 28.95 19.28 -22.82
N LEU A 408 30.15 18.87 -22.40
CA LEU A 408 30.41 17.58 -21.75
C LEU A 408 30.70 17.83 -20.28
N ASP A 409 30.74 16.79 -19.45
CA ASP A 409 31.07 16.88 -18.01
C ASP A 409 32.31 17.75 -17.75
N ALA A 410 33.37 17.56 -18.53
CA ALA A 410 34.62 18.29 -18.39
C ALA A 410 34.48 19.80 -18.67
N ASP A 411 33.54 20.20 -19.51
CA ASP A 411 33.27 21.61 -19.82
C ASP A 411 32.41 22.25 -18.72
N ALA A 412 31.42 21.51 -18.20
CA ALA A 412 30.61 21.92 -17.04
C ALA A 412 31.48 22.09 -15.79
N ASP A 413 32.33 21.11 -15.47
CA ASP A 413 33.30 21.17 -14.36
C ASP A 413 34.28 22.34 -14.50
N ALA A 414 34.79 22.56 -15.72
CA ALA A 414 35.69 23.67 -15.99
C ALA A 414 34.99 25.02 -15.78
N TYR A 415 33.70 25.11 -16.08
CA TYR A 415 32.90 26.31 -15.88
C TYR A 415 32.53 26.52 -14.40
N ASP A 416 32.20 25.45 -13.66
CA ASP A 416 31.99 25.49 -12.21
C ASP A 416 33.25 25.99 -11.48
N ALA A 417 34.41 25.49 -11.87
CA ALA A 417 35.71 25.95 -11.37
C ALA A 417 35.95 27.46 -11.66
N LEU A 418 35.42 27.99 -12.76
CA LEU A 418 35.49 29.42 -13.07
C LEU A 418 34.53 30.23 -12.19
N LEU A 419 33.32 29.71 -11.91
CA LEU A 419 32.35 30.34 -11.00
C LEU A 419 32.89 30.37 -9.58
N SER A 420 33.37 29.25 -9.03
CA SER A 420 33.98 29.18 -7.70
C SER A 420 35.23 30.05 -7.55
N GLY A 421 36.01 30.22 -8.62
CA GLY A 421 37.15 31.14 -8.64
C GLY A 421 36.78 32.62 -8.67
N SER A 422 35.55 32.96 -9.08
CA SER A 422 35.13 34.33 -9.41
C SER A 422 34.00 34.88 -8.52
N LEU A 423 33.17 34.00 -7.97
CA LEU A 423 31.95 34.31 -7.22
C LEU A 423 31.96 33.63 -5.85
N ALA A 424 31.19 34.17 -4.91
CA ALA A 424 31.05 33.58 -3.58
C ALA A 424 29.94 32.52 -3.60
N TYR A 425 30.25 31.31 -3.16
CA TYR A 425 29.26 30.25 -2.99
C TYR A 425 28.39 30.49 -1.75
N ASP A 426 27.08 30.32 -1.90
CA ASP A 426 26.13 30.38 -0.81
C ASP A 426 25.61 28.96 -0.52
N ALA A 427 26.06 28.38 0.58
CA ALA A 427 25.75 26.99 0.93
C ALA A 427 24.30 26.79 1.40
N THR A 428 23.53 27.85 1.64
CA THR A 428 22.11 27.74 1.97
C THR A 428 21.25 27.61 0.72
N GLU A 429 21.64 28.29 -0.35
CA GLU A 429 20.97 28.23 -1.66
C GLU A 429 21.60 27.19 -2.60
N ASP A 430 22.71 26.59 -2.19
CA ASP A 430 23.54 25.68 -3.00
C ASP A 430 23.93 26.24 -4.37
N ALA A 431 24.24 27.54 -4.42
CA ALA A 431 24.48 28.27 -5.67
C ALA A 431 25.52 29.38 -5.52
N TYR A 432 26.09 29.83 -6.64
CA TYR A 432 27.01 30.96 -6.68
C TYR A 432 26.28 32.29 -6.71
N LYS A 433 26.66 33.19 -5.81
CA LYS A 433 26.06 34.52 -5.72
C LYS A 433 26.51 35.44 -6.85
N LEU A 434 25.56 35.88 -7.66
CA LEU A 434 25.71 36.73 -8.83
C LEU A 434 25.03 38.09 -8.61
N GLY A 435 25.67 38.96 -7.83
CA GLY A 435 25.05 40.22 -7.40
C GLY A 435 23.93 39.98 -6.39
N ASP A 436 22.69 40.29 -6.78
CA ASP A 436 21.47 40.01 -6.00
C ASP A 436 20.78 38.70 -6.43
N TYR A 437 21.34 37.99 -7.41
CA TYR A 437 20.87 36.70 -7.93
C TYR A 437 21.78 35.54 -7.52
N PHE A 438 21.34 34.33 -7.83
CA PHE A 438 22.08 33.09 -7.65
C PHE A 438 22.19 32.37 -8.99
N ALA A 439 23.28 31.63 -9.17
CA ALA A 439 23.49 30.83 -10.36
C ALA A 439 24.16 29.49 -10.02
N TYR A 440 23.69 28.41 -10.62
CA TYR A 440 24.28 27.07 -10.47
C TYR A 440 24.21 26.32 -11.79
N ILE A 441 25.09 25.33 -11.93
CA ILE A 441 25.12 24.45 -13.10
C ILE A 441 24.23 23.25 -12.79
N PHE A 442 23.40 22.86 -13.75
CA PHE A 442 22.52 21.70 -13.64
C PHE A 442 22.74 20.75 -14.82
N ILE A 443 22.20 19.55 -14.68
CA ILE A 443 22.10 18.56 -15.76
C ILE A 443 20.61 18.30 -15.94
N ASP A 444 20.14 18.33 -17.18
CA ASP A 444 18.75 18.09 -17.57
C ASP A 444 18.68 16.91 -18.52
N GLU A 445 18.24 15.78 -17.97
CA GLU A 445 18.01 14.52 -18.70
C GLU A 445 16.51 14.18 -18.79
N GLU A 446 15.66 14.90 -18.02
CA GLU A 446 14.20 14.72 -17.99
C GLU A 446 13.53 15.42 -19.17
N THR A 447 13.97 16.64 -19.51
CA THR A 447 13.38 17.41 -20.62
C THR A 447 13.78 16.84 -21.99
N TYR A 448 14.96 16.21 -22.10
CA TYR A 448 15.49 15.64 -23.33
C TYR A 448 15.82 14.14 -23.15
N PRO A 449 14.82 13.24 -23.23
CA PRO A 449 15.00 11.82 -22.98
C PRO A 449 16.11 11.20 -23.85
N GLY A 450 17.09 10.55 -23.20
CA GLY A 450 18.22 9.90 -23.86
C GLY A 450 19.40 10.82 -24.21
N LEU A 451 19.38 12.09 -23.80
CA LEU A 451 20.48 13.04 -23.96
C LEU A 451 20.83 13.68 -22.61
N THR A 452 22.10 13.60 -22.21
CA THR A 452 22.62 14.38 -21.09
C THR A 452 22.90 15.80 -21.54
N VAL A 453 22.09 16.76 -21.12
CA VAL A 453 22.25 18.19 -21.44
C VAL A 453 22.66 18.96 -20.20
N PHE A 454 23.80 19.65 -20.25
CA PHE A 454 24.25 20.51 -19.15
C PHE A 454 23.67 21.90 -19.33
N GLY A 455 23.36 22.59 -18.23
CA GLY A 455 22.81 23.92 -18.28
C GLY A 455 23.24 24.83 -17.14
N LEU A 456 22.94 26.12 -17.26
CA LEU A 456 23.15 27.12 -16.22
C LEU A 456 21.80 27.74 -15.82
N ALA A 457 21.43 27.57 -14.56
CA ALA A 457 20.25 28.20 -13.99
C ALA A 457 20.66 29.51 -13.31
N ILE A 458 19.92 30.59 -13.55
CA ILE A 458 20.10 31.87 -12.90
C ILE A 458 18.75 32.32 -12.33
N TYR A 459 18.69 32.47 -11.02
CA TYR A 459 17.44 32.79 -10.33
C TYR A 459 17.63 33.80 -9.20
N GLY A 460 16.52 34.41 -8.76
CA GLY A 460 16.49 35.27 -7.59
C GLY A 460 15.52 36.44 -7.71
N ASP A 461 15.20 37.08 -6.59
CA ASP A 461 14.26 38.19 -6.55
C ASP A 461 14.74 39.38 -7.38
N LYS A 462 13.89 39.89 -8.29
CA LYS A 462 14.12 41.15 -9.03
C LYS A 462 14.31 42.36 -8.11
N ALA A 463 14.03 42.22 -6.82
CA ALA A 463 14.02 43.29 -5.83
C ALA A 463 14.69 42.96 -4.49
N GLY A 464 15.71 42.10 -4.42
CA GLY A 464 16.71 42.10 -3.32
C GLY A 464 16.19 42.23 -1.87
N THR A 465 15.08 41.57 -1.51
CA THR A 465 14.61 41.51 -0.11
C THR A 465 14.29 40.08 0.26
N THR A 466 15.30 39.41 0.81
CA THR A 466 15.23 38.07 1.42
C THR A 466 13.98 37.92 2.30
N PRO A 467 13.06 36.99 1.99
CA PRO A 467 12.03 36.56 2.92
C PRO A 467 12.70 35.82 4.09
N VAL A 468 12.33 36.19 5.31
CA VAL A 468 12.69 35.45 6.52
C VAL A 468 11.65 34.34 6.66
N ASP A 469 12.12 33.09 6.65
CA ASP A 469 11.32 31.90 6.94
C ASP A 469 10.66 32.05 8.34
N PRO A 470 9.35 31.82 8.50
CA PRO A 470 8.73 31.82 9.82
C PRO A 470 9.32 30.69 10.68
N VAL A 471 10.05 31.10 11.72
CA VAL A 471 10.54 30.24 12.80
C VAL A 471 9.42 29.35 13.33
N GLU A 472 9.75 28.08 13.56
CA GLU A 472 8.95 27.05 14.24
C GLU A 472 8.08 27.63 15.39
N PRO A 473 6.78 27.29 15.48
CA PRO A 473 5.95 27.82 16.56
C PRO A 473 6.28 27.22 17.92
N GLU A 474 6.50 28.07 18.92
CA GLU A 474 6.43 27.65 20.33
C GLU A 474 5.02 27.10 20.68
N ILE A 475 4.99 26.17 21.65
CA ILE A 475 3.79 25.52 22.20
C ILE A 475 2.62 26.51 22.37
N GLY A 476 1.49 26.24 21.68
CA GLY A 476 0.21 26.96 21.85
C GLY A 476 -0.32 27.69 20.61
N GLU A 477 0.41 27.65 19.49
CA GLU A 477 -0.04 28.24 18.22
C GLU A 477 -1.07 27.38 17.47
N TYR A 478 -2.14 28.03 17.00
CA TYR A 478 -3.26 27.42 16.28
C TYR A 478 -3.07 27.48 14.77
N TYR A 479 -2.78 28.67 14.23
CA TYR A 479 -2.60 28.89 12.81
C TYR A 479 -1.87 30.21 12.56
N SER A 480 -0.92 30.19 11.62
CA SER A 480 -0.13 31.37 11.25
C SER A 480 -0.04 31.51 9.75
N PHE A 481 -0.16 32.75 9.27
CA PHE A 481 -0.16 33.05 7.85
C PHE A 481 0.25 34.49 7.59
N ASN A 482 0.95 34.71 6.48
CA ASN A 482 1.22 36.04 5.99
C ASN A 482 0.16 36.43 4.95
N VAL A 483 -0.63 37.47 5.25
CA VAL A 483 -1.68 37.98 4.35
C VAL A 483 -1.12 38.36 2.98
N GLN A 484 0.18 38.72 2.90
CA GLN A 484 0.83 39.09 1.64
C GLN A 484 1.06 37.90 0.70
N ASP A 485 1.04 36.66 1.20
CA ASP A 485 1.41 35.45 0.45
C ASP A 485 0.18 34.66 0.00
N THR A 486 -0.99 35.32 -0.11
CA THR A 486 -2.22 34.66 -0.57
C THR A 486 -2.17 34.28 -2.06
N THR A 487 -2.58 33.06 -2.42
CA THR A 487 -2.72 32.61 -3.81
C THR A 487 -4.05 33.05 -4.45
N SER A 488 -4.95 33.68 -3.68
CA SER A 488 -6.23 34.17 -4.22
C SER A 488 -6.02 35.25 -5.28
N THR A 489 -6.69 35.11 -6.42
CA THR A 489 -6.71 36.11 -7.49
C THR A 489 -7.38 37.40 -7.00
N LEU A 490 -6.66 38.53 -7.05
CA LEU A 490 -7.15 39.83 -6.56
C LEU A 490 -7.29 40.86 -7.68
N ASP A 491 -8.28 41.75 -7.57
CA ASP A 491 -8.45 42.89 -8.48
C ASP A 491 -7.33 43.93 -8.26
N GLY A 492 -6.90 44.60 -9.33
CA GLY A 492 -5.98 45.75 -9.28
C GLY A 492 -6.63 47.05 -8.83
N SER A 493 -7.97 47.09 -8.66
CA SER A 493 -8.72 48.28 -8.26
C SER A 493 -9.44 48.14 -6.91
N TYR A 494 -9.18 49.08 -5.99
CA TYR A 494 -9.81 49.17 -4.66
C TYR A 494 -11.26 49.71 -4.66
N ARG A 495 -11.91 49.84 -5.82
CA ARG A 495 -13.17 50.63 -5.95
C ARG A 495 -14.46 49.83 -5.71
N ASN A 496 -14.41 48.50 -5.70
CA ASN A 496 -15.59 47.64 -5.54
C ASN A 496 -15.59 46.96 -4.16
N ASN A 497 -16.74 46.93 -3.46
CA ASN A 497 -16.92 46.09 -2.28
C ASN A 497 -16.96 44.62 -2.74
N ILE A 498 -15.83 43.92 -2.69
CA ILE A 498 -15.77 42.48 -2.96
C ILE A 498 -15.21 41.83 -1.69
N ASP A 499 -15.98 40.89 -1.14
CA ASP A 499 -15.49 39.95 -0.13
C ASP A 499 -14.76 38.85 -0.87
N VAL A 500 -13.48 38.68 -0.57
CA VAL A 500 -12.64 37.66 -1.18
C VAL A 500 -12.17 36.71 -0.09
N THR A 501 -12.42 35.41 -0.29
CA THR A 501 -11.78 34.37 0.52
C THR A 501 -10.31 34.27 0.11
N LEU A 502 -9.41 34.36 1.07
CA LEU A 502 -7.96 34.29 0.86
C LEU A 502 -7.50 32.83 1.01
N ASN A 503 -6.87 32.31 -0.03
CA ASN A 503 -6.21 31.01 -0.06
C ASN A 503 -4.71 31.22 0.13
N PHE A 504 -4.02 30.27 0.75
CA PHE A 504 -2.59 30.31 1.01
C PHE A 504 -1.99 28.95 0.62
N ALA A 505 -0.74 28.94 0.17
CA ALA A 505 -0.08 27.70 -0.30
C ALA A 505 -0.05 26.60 0.78
N ASN A 506 0.06 26.96 2.07
CA ASN A 506 0.10 26.05 3.22
C ASN A 506 -1.27 25.88 3.92
N ASN A 507 -2.39 25.93 3.20
CA ASN A 507 -3.71 25.89 3.84
C ASN A 507 -4.08 24.48 4.35
N THR A 508 -3.77 24.22 5.62
CA THR A 508 -4.12 22.99 6.37
C THR A 508 -5.61 22.89 6.76
N ASN A 509 -6.52 23.57 6.06
CA ASN A 509 -7.96 23.67 6.37
C ASN A 509 -8.28 24.10 7.82
N LYS A 510 -7.36 24.78 8.52
CA LYS A 510 -7.54 25.17 9.94
C LYS A 510 -8.37 26.44 10.14
N VAL A 511 -8.43 27.34 9.16
CA VAL A 511 -9.24 28.57 9.20
C VAL A 511 -9.81 28.91 7.82
N ILE A 512 -10.90 29.67 7.79
CA ILE A 512 -11.35 30.40 6.59
C ILE A 512 -11.06 31.89 6.81
N VAL A 513 -10.26 32.48 5.92
CA VAL A 513 -9.90 33.91 5.97
C VAL A 513 -10.65 34.66 4.87
N LYS A 514 -11.41 35.69 5.25
CA LYS A 514 -12.15 36.56 4.32
C LYS A 514 -11.74 38.00 4.48
N ALA A 515 -11.38 38.64 3.40
CA ALA A 515 -10.98 40.04 3.38
C ALA A 515 -11.95 40.84 2.50
N SER A 516 -12.43 41.98 3.01
CA SER A 516 -13.14 42.95 2.18
C SER A 516 -12.20 44.06 1.72
N HIS A 517 -12.31 44.48 0.45
CA HIS A 517 -11.50 45.58 -0.11
C HIS A 517 -9.98 45.34 -0.05
N ILE A 518 -9.57 44.12 -0.38
CA ILE A 518 -8.18 43.77 -0.69
C ILE A 518 -7.92 43.99 -2.19
N ALA A 519 -6.74 44.48 -2.55
CA ALA A 519 -6.34 44.68 -3.94
C ALA A 519 -4.85 44.40 -4.13
N ASN A 520 -4.47 43.86 -5.30
CA ASN A 520 -3.06 43.71 -5.66
C ASN A 520 -2.54 45.01 -6.29
N ILE A 521 -1.43 45.54 -5.78
CA ILE A 521 -0.79 46.71 -6.37
C ILE A 521 0.45 46.25 -7.14
N THR A 522 0.25 45.99 -8.43
CA THR A 522 1.31 45.63 -9.39
C THR A 522 1.97 46.85 -10.04
N GLN A 523 1.52 48.07 -9.72
CA GLN A 523 2.03 49.34 -10.28
C GLN A 523 2.42 50.33 -9.18
N THR A 524 2.80 51.58 -9.50
CA THR A 524 3.28 52.58 -8.52
C THR A 524 2.42 52.65 -7.24
N ALA A 525 2.99 52.16 -6.13
CA ALA A 525 2.28 52.08 -4.86
C ALA A 525 1.88 53.47 -4.32
N PRO A 526 0.74 53.58 -3.62
CA PRO A 526 0.35 54.81 -2.94
C PRO A 526 1.47 55.25 -1.98
N GLY A 527 1.93 56.51 -2.11
CA GLY A 527 3.12 56.99 -1.40
C GLY A 527 3.11 56.66 0.10
N GLY A 528 4.12 55.92 0.54
CA GLY A 528 4.30 55.44 1.91
C GLY A 528 4.11 53.94 2.12
N LEU A 529 3.69 53.18 1.10
CA LEU A 529 3.64 51.71 1.09
C LEU A 529 4.48 51.18 -0.08
N SER A 530 5.03 49.97 0.07
CA SER A 530 5.71 49.24 -1.01
C SER A 530 4.70 48.59 -1.96
N LEU A 531 5.18 48.05 -3.09
CA LEU A 531 4.40 47.14 -3.94
C LEU A 531 3.96 45.92 -3.12
N GLY A 532 2.81 45.33 -3.46
CA GLY A 532 2.24 44.19 -2.75
C GLY A 532 0.72 44.25 -2.59
N LYS A 533 0.17 43.29 -1.83
CA LYS A 533 -1.27 43.15 -1.60
C LYS A 533 -1.72 44.11 -0.49
N ILE A 534 -2.48 45.14 -0.87
CA ILE A 534 -2.90 46.18 0.06
C ILE A 534 -4.35 45.99 0.47
N PHE A 535 -4.59 46.12 1.77
CA PHE A 535 -5.91 46.05 2.36
C PHE A 535 -6.39 47.48 2.70
N ALA A 536 -7.48 47.94 2.05
CA ALA A 536 -7.78 49.36 1.97
C ALA A 536 -9.23 49.75 2.33
N ALA A 537 -9.40 50.83 3.09
CA ALA A 537 -10.68 51.42 3.45
C ALA A 537 -11.13 52.60 2.55
N ASN A 538 -10.76 52.61 1.25
CA ASN A 538 -11.06 53.73 0.35
C ASN A 538 -12.29 53.48 -0.54
N VAL A 539 -13.48 53.94 -0.12
CA VAL A 539 -14.65 54.07 -1.01
C VAL A 539 -15.10 55.52 -1.06
N SER A 540 -14.61 56.24 -2.07
CA SER A 540 -15.24 57.50 -2.46
C SER A 540 -16.68 57.22 -2.91
N GLY A 541 -17.68 57.67 -2.14
CA GLY A 541 -19.09 57.64 -2.55
C GLY A 541 -20.06 56.85 -1.66
N ASN A 542 -19.58 56.04 -0.71
CA ASN A 542 -20.41 55.35 0.29
C ASN A 542 -20.13 55.88 1.71
N ALA A 543 -21.18 56.17 2.48
CA ALA A 543 -21.03 56.53 3.88
C ALA A 543 -20.60 55.28 4.69
N ASN A 544 -19.44 55.36 5.36
CA ASN A 544 -18.89 54.35 6.28
C ASN A 544 -18.67 52.95 5.66
N PRO A 545 -17.67 52.77 4.75
CA PRO A 545 -17.19 51.42 4.48
C PRO A 545 -16.78 50.73 5.77
N THR A 546 -17.29 49.53 5.95
CA THR A 546 -16.78 48.60 6.94
C THR A 546 -15.80 47.72 6.20
N VAL A 547 -14.51 47.86 6.51
CA VAL A 547 -13.45 47.05 5.94
C VAL A 547 -12.97 46.09 7.01
N TYR A 548 -12.82 44.82 6.65
CA TYR A 548 -12.47 43.77 7.60
C TYR A 548 -11.61 42.63 7.05
N LEU A 549 -10.73 42.14 7.92
CA LEU A 549 -10.10 40.83 7.80
C LEU A 549 -10.82 39.92 8.80
N GLU A 550 -11.68 39.05 8.28
CA GLU A 550 -12.46 38.08 9.02
C GLU A 550 -11.76 36.73 9.04
N ILE A 551 -11.78 36.09 10.20
CA ILE A 551 -11.16 34.79 10.48
C ILE A 551 -12.24 33.91 11.10
N ASP A 552 -12.45 32.74 10.50
CA ASP A 552 -13.31 31.68 11.00
C ASP A 552 -12.46 30.44 11.26
N ALA A 553 -12.19 30.16 12.53
CA ALA A 553 -11.39 29.04 13.02
C ALA A 553 -12.19 27.72 13.13
N LEU A 554 -13.28 27.59 12.38
CA LEU A 554 -14.03 26.34 12.21
C LEU A 554 -14.45 25.70 13.54
N GLY A 555 -14.79 26.54 14.52
CA GLY A 555 -15.22 26.12 15.85
C GLY A 555 -14.12 26.10 16.93
N ASN A 556 -12.85 26.27 16.58
CA ASN A 556 -11.75 26.33 17.55
C ASN A 556 -11.63 27.72 18.19
N LEU A 557 -11.49 27.77 19.52
CA LEU A 557 -11.41 29.04 20.25
C LEU A 557 -10.02 29.64 20.22
N ILE A 558 -9.93 30.87 19.71
CA ILE A 558 -8.69 31.66 19.70
C ILE A 558 -8.74 32.63 20.88
N ASP A 559 -7.72 32.64 21.73
CA ASP A 559 -7.60 33.64 22.81
C ASP A 559 -6.79 34.85 22.37
N THR A 560 -5.69 34.62 21.67
CA THR A 560 -4.76 35.69 21.28
C THR A 560 -4.50 35.68 19.79
N MET A 561 -4.55 36.86 19.17
CA MET A 561 -4.13 37.13 17.80
C MET A 561 -2.97 38.14 17.84
N SER A 562 -1.91 37.86 17.10
CA SER A 562 -0.87 38.85 16.80
C SER A 562 -0.73 39.07 15.30
N PHE A 563 -0.41 40.29 14.88
CA PHE A 563 -0.21 40.62 13.48
C PHE A 563 0.62 41.89 13.32
N GLU A 564 1.37 42.00 12.24
CA GLU A 564 2.07 43.23 11.89
C GLU A 564 1.21 44.09 10.97
N ILE A 565 1.24 45.41 11.18
CA ILE A 565 0.51 46.36 10.34
C ILE A 565 1.37 47.57 9.98
N GLN A 566 1.29 48.01 8.73
CA GLN A 566 1.92 49.23 8.24
C GLN A 566 0.88 50.11 7.53
N GLY A 567 0.68 51.33 8.02
CA GLY A 567 -0.19 52.31 7.38
C GLY A 567 0.52 53.20 6.37
N ARG A 568 -0.23 53.76 5.43
CA ARG A 568 0.30 54.78 4.51
C ARG A 568 0.78 56.05 5.26
N THR A 569 1.88 56.65 4.79
CA THR A 569 2.44 57.89 5.36
C THR A 569 1.39 59.01 5.43
N GLY A 570 1.23 59.62 6.61
CA GLY A 570 0.32 60.74 6.84
C GLY A 570 -1.16 60.36 7.08
N PHE A 571 -1.47 59.07 7.22
CA PHE A 571 -2.87 58.60 7.22
C PHE A 571 -3.47 58.21 8.58
N SER A 572 -2.67 57.90 9.60
CA SER A 572 -3.19 57.56 10.95
C SER A 572 -4.13 58.59 11.60
N PRO A 573 -4.15 59.90 11.24
CA PRO A 573 -5.16 60.85 11.74
C PRO A 573 -6.55 60.76 11.09
N ASN A 574 -6.71 59.98 9.99
CA ASN A 574 -7.90 60.02 9.13
C ASN A 574 -8.77 58.74 9.16
N LEU A 575 -8.32 57.65 9.80
CA LEU A 575 -9.22 56.54 10.13
C LEU A 575 -10.20 57.01 11.25
N ALA A 576 -11.37 56.40 11.36
CA ALA A 576 -12.32 56.65 12.46
C ALA A 576 -12.16 55.67 13.62
N GLY A 577 -11.67 54.46 13.33
CA GLY A 577 -11.49 53.38 14.29
C GLY A 577 -10.85 52.14 13.66
N ALA A 578 -10.09 51.39 14.47
CA ALA A 578 -9.54 50.07 14.16
C ALA A 578 -9.67 49.23 15.43
N LYS A 579 -10.44 48.15 15.35
CA LYS A 579 -10.83 47.35 16.51
C LYS A 579 -11.13 45.91 16.12
N LEU A 580 -10.98 44.99 17.05
CA LEU A 580 -11.41 43.61 16.87
C LEU A 580 -12.89 43.46 17.27
N GLN A 581 -13.65 42.76 16.42
CA GLN A 581 -15.01 42.31 16.73
C GLN A 581 -15.04 40.79 16.79
N VAL A 582 -15.81 40.25 17.74
CA VAL A 582 -16.10 38.82 17.84
C VAL A 582 -17.54 38.56 17.37
N PHE A 583 -17.74 37.44 16.69
CA PHE A 583 -19.05 37.02 16.20
C PHE A 583 -19.75 36.14 17.24
N ASN A 584 -20.79 36.67 17.88
CA ASN A 584 -21.53 35.99 18.93
C ASN A 584 -23.03 36.03 18.61
N ASN A 585 -23.70 34.86 18.64
CA ASN A 585 -25.14 34.72 18.43
C ASN A 585 -25.66 35.44 17.16
N GLY A 586 -24.95 35.29 16.04
CA GLY A 586 -25.33 35.91 14.77
C GLY A 586 -25.01 37.39 14.64
N VAL A 587 -24.37 38.01 15.64
CA VAL A 587 -24.11 39.46 15.69
C VAL A 587 -22.64 39.76 15.97
N TRP A 588 -22.08 40.73 15.24
CA TRP A 588 -20.73 41.24 15.47
C TRP A 588 -20.71 42.22 16.66
N THR A 589 -19.87 41.94 17.65
CA THR A 589 -19.72 42.76 18.86
C THR A 589 -18.27 43.22 19.05
N ASP A 590 -18.06 44.48 19.43
CA ASP A 590 -16.71 45.01 19.68
C ASP A 590 -16.08 44.32 20.90
N LEU A 591 -14.86 43.79 20.77
CA LEU A 591 -14.12 43.23 21.89
C LEU A 591 -13.62 44.35 22.81
N ALA A 592 -13.93 44.26 24.10
CA ALA A 592 -13.43 45.20 25.11
C ALA A 592 -11.90 45.14 25.17
N GLY A 593 -11.22 46.29 24.98
CA GLY A 593 -9.75 46.34 24.91
C GLY A 593 -9.16 46.01 23.53
N GLY A 594 -9.95 45.52 22.58
CA GLY A 594 -9.51 45.19 21.22
C GLY A 594 -9.33 46.40 20.30
N ASN A 595 -9.28 47.64 20.80
CA ASN A 595 -9.04 48.84 20.00
C ASN A 595 -7.54 49.11 19.88
N PHE A 596 -7.04 49.12 18.65
CA PHE A 596 -5.62 49.30 18.34
C PHE A 596 -5.36 50.46 17.39
N TYR A 597 -6.38 51.29 17.16
CA TYR A 597 -6.34 52.43 16.25
C TYR A 597 -5.10 53.32 16.41
N SER A 598 -4.76 53.70 17.64
CA SER A 598 -3.66 54.61 17.93
C SER A 598 -2.27 54.01 17.72
N GLN A 599 -2.19 52.70 17.46
CA GLN A 599 -0.94 51.97 17.27
C GLN A 599 -0.53 51.90 15.79
N ILE A 600 -1.42 52.24 14.86
CA ILE A 600 -1.14 52.21 13.42
C ILE A 600 -0.18 53.36 13.05
N ALA A 601 1.00 53.00 12.55
CA ALA A 601 2.06 53.93 12.14
C ALA A 601 2.47 53.72 10.68
N SER A 602 3.30 54.63 10.15
CA SER A 602 3.85 54.50 8.78
C SER A 602 5.00 53.49 8.66
N SER A 603 5.54 53.05 9.79
CA SER A 603 6.43 51.89 9.91
C SER A 603 5.63 50.66 10.31
N LYS A 604 6.11 49.48 9.91
CA LYS A 604 5.57 48.19 10.34
C LYS A 604 5.57 48.10 11.87
N THR A 605 4.43 47.74 12.45
CA THR A 605 4.20 47.67 13.90
C THR A 605 3.49 46.37 14.25
N LEU A 606 4.02 45.60 15.20
CA LEU A 606 3.38 44.40 15.74
C LEU A 606 2.25 44.79 16.71
N ILE A 607 1.08 44.21 16.53
CA ILE A 607 -0.10 44.36 17.38
C ILE A 607 -0.48 42.99 17.93
N THR A 608 -0.75 42.93 19.24
CA THR A 608 -1.24 41.72 19.92
C THR A 608 -2.54 42.04 20.64
N ILE A 609 -3.57 41.22 20.41
CA ILE A 609 -4.89 41.33 21.04
C ILE A 609 -5.20 39.99 21.69
N SER A 610 -5.36 39.99 23.02
CA SER A 610 -5.68 38.81 23.82
C SER A 610 -7.11 38.88 24.37
N GLY A 611 -7.63 37.76 24.90
CA GLY A 611 -8.98 37.67 25.45
C GLY A 611 -10.09 37.56 24.40
N ILE A 612 -9.77 37.13 23.18
CA ILE A 612 -10.70 37.01 22.04
C ILE A 612 -11.78 35.98 22.35
N ASN A 613 -11.39 34.77 22.78
CA ASN A 613 -12.26 33.66 23.19
C ASN A 613 -13.42 33.39 22.21
N ALA A 614 -13.13 33.42 20.91
CA ALA A 614 -14.12 33.20 19.86
C ALA A 614 -13.51 32.39 18.72
N SER A 615 -14.33 31.55 18.08
CA SER A 615 -13.94 30.82 16.87
C SER A 615 -14.14 31.65 15.62
N LYS A 616 -14.91 32.74 15.68
CA LYS A 616 -15.12 33.65 14.56
C LYS A 616 -14.98 35.10 15.00
N PHE A 617 -14.02 35.80 14.41
CA PHE A 617 -13.71 37.19 14.76
C PHE A 617 -13.18 37.93 13.53
N ARG A 618 -13.13 39.27 13.61
CA ARG A 618 -12.60 40.09 12.52
C ARG A 618 -11.93 41.35 13.02
N LEU A 619 -10.87 41.77 12.33
CA LEU A 619 -10.32 43.12 12.46
C LEU A 619 -11.23 44.07 11.67
N LEU A 620 -11.81 45.06 12.34
CA LEU A 620 -12.71 46.04 11.77
C LEU A 620 -12.03 47.40 11.65
N PHE A 621 -12.10 47.98 10.46
CA PHE A 621 -11.58 49.32 10.17
C PHE A 621 -12.70 50.21 9.66
N GLN A 622 -12.81 51.40 10.25
CA GLN A 622 -13.82 52.40 9.93
C GLN A 622 -13.16 53.72 9.53
N GLY A 623 -13.72 54.43 8.54
CA GLY A 623 -13.27 55.76 8.10
C GLY A 623 -14.30 56.85 8.36
N THR A 624 -13.87 58.12 8.44
CA THR A 624 -14.79 59.28 8.55
C THR A 624 -14.73 60.17 7.30
N GLY A 625 -15.86 60.34 6.60
CA GLY A 625 -16.08 61.49 5.71
C GLY A 625 -16.13 61.23 4.20
N ALA A 626 -16.95 62.04 3.54
CA ALA A 626 -17.64 61.73 2.29
C ALA A 626 -16.85 61.88 0.98
N THR A 627 -15.55 62.22 0.94
CA THR A 627 -14.90 62.42 -0.38
C THR A 627 -13.43 62.04 -0.58
N SER A 628 -12.57 61.73 0.40
CA SER A 628 -11.18 61.29 0.09
C SER A 628 -10.32 60.96 1.32
N ASN A 629 -10.79 60.16 2.28
CA ASN A 629 -9.96 59.75 3.42
C ASN A 629 -9.64 58.25 3.31
N GLY A 630 -8.55 57.92 2.61
CA GLY A 630 -8.11 56.56 2.28
C GLY A 630 -7.22 55.85 3.31
N GLY A 631 -7.82 54.93 4.07
CA GLY A 631 -7.10 54.01 4.97
C GLY A 631 -6.46 52.88 4.23
N GLN A 632 -5.28 53.10 3.66
CA GLN A 632 -4.48 52.05 3.02
C GLN A 632 -3.45 51.56 4.01
N PHE A 633 -3.47 50.26 4.29
CA PHE A 633 -2.50 49.60 5.15
C PHE A 633 -2.21 48.19 4.64
N MET A 634 -1.04 47.69 4.99
CA MET A 634 -0.65 46.30 4.75
C MET A 634 -0.68 45.58 6.10
N ILE A 635 -1.23 44.37 6.10
CA ILE A 635 -1.17 43.44 7.24
C ILE A 635 -0.19 42.33 6.84
N PHE A 636 0.68 41.94 7.75
CA PHE A 636 1.66 40.88 7.58
C PHE A 636 1.60 39.94 8.78
N ASN A 637 2.12 38.73 8.61
CA ASN A 637 2.49 37.81 9.70
C ASN A 637 1.43 37.72 10.81
N VAL A 638 0.27 37.17 10.46
CA VAL A 638 -0.83 36.93 11.39
C VAL A 638 -0.60 35.60 12.08
N ASN A 639 -0.54 35.61 13.41
CA ASN A 639 -0.45 34.41 14.24
C ASN A 639 -1.65 34.31 15.17
N LEU A 640 -2.29 33.14 15.17
CA LEU A 640 -3.43 32.80 16.02
C LEU A 640 -2.98 31.81 17.08
N LEU A 641 -3.21 32.13 18.35
CA LEU A 641 -2.85 31.28 19.47
C LEU A 641 -4.12 30.71 20.11
N THR A 642 -4.10 29.40 20.35
CA THR A 642 -5.23 28.70 20.99
C THR A 642 -5.53 29.31 22.36
N GLY A 643 -6.82 29.42 22.67
CA GLY A 643 -7.23 29.83 24.00
C GLY A 643 -7.33 28.67 24.96
N ASN A 644 -6.88 28.87 26.21
CA ASN A 644 -7.39 28.12 27.36
C ASN A 644 -8.80 28.62 27.77
N ALA A 645 -9.63 28.88 26.76
CA ALA A 645 -11.01 29.26 26.93
C ALA A 645 -11.81 27.99 27.24
N PRO A 646 -12.59 27.91 28.33
CA PRO A 646 -13.47 26.78 28.54
C PRO A 646 -14.41 26.68 27.33
N ALA A 647 -14.65 25.45 26.83
CA ALA A 647 -15.64 25.17 25.79
C ALA A 647 -16.91 26.00 26.02
N PRO A 648 -17.51 26.60 24.98
CA PRO A 648 -18.66 27.48 25.13
C PRO A 648 -19.69 26.80 26.02
N VAL A 649 -20.04 27.50 27.10
CA VAL A 649 -21.01 27.02 28.07
C VAL A 649 -22.37 27.51 27.62
N TYR A 650 -23.18 26.61 27.08
CA TYR A 650 -24.54 26.89 26.67
C TYR A 650 -25.47 26.83 27.89
N GLU A 651 -26.38 27.80 27.98
CA GLU A 651 -27.39 27.85 29.03
C GLU A 651 -28.64 27.05 28.66
N LEU A 652 -28.90 26.86 27.36
CA LEU A 652 -30.07 26.17 26.83
C LEU A 652 -29.65 25.04 25.89
N TRP A 653 -30.37 23.92 25.96
CA TRP A 653 -30.17 22.80 25.04
C TRP A 653 -30.49 23.15 23.58
N SER A 654 -31.43 24.06 23.33
CA SER A 654 -31.72 24.54 21.97
C SER A 654 -30.51 25.20 21.30
N ASP A 655 -29.65 25.87 22.07
CA ASP A 655 -28.45 26.52 21.55
C ASP A 655 -27.38 25.47 21.23
N VAL A 656 -27.30 24.39 22.03
CA VAL A 656 -26.48 23.20 21.72
C VAL A 656 -26.94 22.54 20.42
N VAL A 657 -28.25 22.34 20.25
CA VAL A 657 -28.78 21.73 19.03
C VAL A 657 -28.39 22.57 17.81
N THR A 658 -28.57 23.89 17.87
CA THR A 658 -28.18 24.83 16.80
C THR A 658 -26.69 24.73 16.45
N ASP A 659 -25.83 24.63 17.46
CA ASP A 659 -24.39 24.44 17.28
C ASP A 659 -24.07 23.09 16.61
N LEU A 660 -24.81 22.04 16.96
CA LEU A 660 -24.66 20.72 16.34
C LEU A 660 -25.20 20.64 14.90
N GLU A 661 -26.24 21.40 14.53
CA GLU A 661 -26.72 21.46 13.13
C GLU A 661 -25.60 21.90 12.18
N ALA A 662 -24.89 22.96 12.57
CA ALA A 662 -23.77 23.48 11.80
C ALA A 662 -22.58 22.51 11.75
N LYS A 663 -22.36 21.76 12.83
CA LYS A 663 -21.25 20.81 12.95
C LYS A 663 -21.48 19.50 12.22
N PHE A 664 -22.73 19.06 12.07
CA PHE A 664 -23.12 17.88 11.29
C PHE A 664 -23.48 18.20 9.83
N ASP A 665 -23.48 19.48 9.45
CA ASP A 665 -23.97 19.98 8.16
C ASP A 665 -25.38 19.47 7.81
N ASP A 666 -26.26 19.44 8.82
CA ASP A 666 -27.66 19.03 8.68
C ASP A 666 -28.58 20.12 9.24
N LEU A 667 -29.16 20.89 8.32
CA LEU A 667 -30.07 22.00 8.63
C LEU A 667 -31.40 21.51 9.24
N ASP A 668 -31.74 20.23 9.09
CA ASP A 668 -32.96 19.63 9.65
C ASP A 668 -32.70 18.91 10.99
N PHE A 669 -31.46 18.94 11.51
CA PHE A 669 -31.04 18.22 12.72
C PHE A 669 -31.94 18.50 13.94
N ASN A 670 -32.39 19.74 14.15
CA ASN A 670 -33.34 20.06 15.23
C ASN A 670 -34.68 19.33 15.14
N THR A 671 -35.06 18.87 13.95
CA THR A 671 -36.34 18.17 13.71
C THR A 671 -36.30 16.81 14.38
N TYR A 672 -35.16 16.13 14.28
CA TYR A 672 -34.94 14.79 14.78
C TYR A 672 -34.64 14.82 16.28
N MET A 673 -33.81 15.76 16.74
CA MET A 673 -33.28 15.72 18.10
C MET A 673 -34.32 16.01 19.21
N PRO A 674 -34.24 15.31 20.36
CA PRO A 674 -35.01 15.62 21.56
C PRO A 674 -34.46 16.86 22.28
N ASP A 675 -35.31 17.47 23.11
CA ASP A 675 -34.99 18.68 23.89
C ASP A 675 -34.68 18.33 25.36
N PHE A 676 -33.45 18.54 25.81
CA PHE A 676 -32.99 18.25 27.18
C PHE A 676 -32.87 19.52 28.04
N ALA A 677 -34.01 20.19 28.25
CA ALA A 677 -34.10 21.50 28.87
C ALA A 677 -33.67 21.61 30.35
N ASP A 678 -33.54 20.49 31.08
CA ASP A 678 -33.19 20.49 32.52
C ASP A 678 -31.67 20.38 32.80
N LEU A 679 -30.85 20.48 31.75
CA LEU A 679 -29.40 20.59 31.87
C LEU A 679 -28.95 22.05 31.82
N THR A 680 -27.92 22.37 32.59
CA THR A 680 -27.28 23.69 32.63
C THR A 680 -25.78 23.55 32.52
N ASN A 681 -25.07 24.65 32.25
CA ASN A 681 -23.63 24.64 32.03
C ASN A 681 -23.22 23.65 30.92
N LEU A 682 -24.00 23.61 29.83
CA LEU A 682 -23.85 22.63 28.76
C LEU A 682 -22.56 22.90 27.99
N LYS A 683 -21.75 21.87 27.77
CA LYS A 683 -20.49 21.96 27.00
C LYS A 683 -20.49 20.94 25.89
N VAL A 684 -20.25 21.39 24.67
CA VAL A 684 -20.09 20.52 23.50
C VAL A 684 -18.60 20.26 23.29
N THR A 685 -18.23 19.00 23.11
CA THR A 685 -16.87 18.55 22.81
C THR A 685 -16.94 17.65 21.58
N LYS A 686 -16.14 17.97 20.55
CA LYS A 686 -15.99 17.09 19.39
C LYS A 686 -15.28 15.81 19.85
N VAL A 687 -15.84 14.67 19.47
CA VAL A 687 -15.26 13.35 19.72
C VAL A 687 -14.64 12.83 18.42
N SER A 688 -15.28 13.07 17.28
CA SER A 688 -14.74 12.87 15.92
C SER A 688 -15.49 13.78 14.92
N ASP A 689 -15.17 13.72 13.63
CA ASP A 689 -15.87 14.49 12.59
C ASP A 689 -17.37 14.21 12.51
N LYS A 690 -17.77 12.98 12.86
CA LYS A 690 -19.17 12.57 12.91
C LYS A 690 -19.69 12.31 14.33
N SER A 691 -19.01 12.77 15.39
CA SER A 691 -19.50 12.55 16.75
C SER A 691 -19.17 13.66 17.75
N PHE A 692 -20.14 13.96 18.62
CA PHE A 692 -20.04 15.01 19.63
C PHE A 692 -20.56 14.52 20.98
N LYS A 693 -19.92 15.02 22.03
CA LYS A 693 -20.32 14.82 23.42
C LYS A 693 -20.86 16.14 23.97
N VAL A 694 -22.02 16.08 24.62
CA VAL A 694 -22.59 17.19 25.37
C VAL A 694 -22.61 16.85 26.85
N VAL A 695 -21.88 17.61 27.66
CA VAL A 695 -21.86 17.46 29.12
C VAL A 695 -22.71 18.55 29.75
N GLY A 696 -23.70 18.18 30.56
CA GLY A 696 -24.57 19.10 31.30
C GLY A 696 -24.63 18.80 32.78
N SER A 697 -24.72 19.85 33.60
CA SER A 697 -24.93 19.77 35.05
C SER A 697 -26.40 19.90 35.41
N THR A 698 -26.85 19.22 36.46
CA THR A 698 -28.24 19.33 36.96
C THR A 698 -28.30 19.34 38.47
N THR A 699 -29.34 19.96 39.03
CA THR A 699 -29.66 19.90 40.47
C THR A 699 -30.76 18.87 40.78
N LEU A 700 -31.31 18.23 39.74
CA LEU A 700 -32.35 17.22 39.85
C LEU A 700 -31.75 15.83 40.10
N ASP A 701 -32.57 14.88 40.54
CA ASP A 701 -32.16 13.49 40.67
C ASP A 701 -31.79 12.89 39.30
N VAL A 702 -30.50 12.55 39.13
CA VAL A 702 -29.93 12.10 37.85
C VAL A 702 -30.61 10.84 37.32
N ASN A 703 -31.08 9.92 38.18
CA ASN A 703 -31.77 8.71 37.73
C ASN A 703 -33.17 9.00 37.17
N THR A 704 -33.90 9.91 37.83
CA THR A 704 -35.21 10.37 37.37
C THR A 704 -35.07 11.15 36.06
N LEU A 705 -34.06 12.03 35.97
CA LEU A 705 -33.82 12.83 34.77
C LEU A 705 -33.39 11.96 33.58
N TYR A 706 -32.48 11.01 33.80
CA TYR A 706 -32.09 10.01 32.81
C TYR A 706 -33.32 9.27 32.25
N THR A 707 -34.20 8.77 33.14
CA THR A 707 -35.43 8.08 32.72
C THR A 707 -36.35 8.98 31.89
N SER A 708 -36.45 10.26 32.26
CA SER A 708 -37.22 11.26 31.49
C SER A 708 -36.63 11.47 30.10
N TYR A 709 -35.31 11.59 29.99
CA TYR A 709 -34.63 11.81 28.71
C TYR A 709 -34.72 10.61 27.79
N ILE A 710 -34.57 9.38 28.31
CA ILE A 710 -34.84 8.18 27.52
C ILE A 710 -36.27 8.19 26.95
N ASN A 711 -37.28 8.60 27.74
CA ASN A 711 -38.64 8.74 27.22
C ASN A 711 -38.77 9.83 26.14
N LEU A 712 -38.04 10.94 26.25
CA LEU A 712 -38.02 11.99 25.22
C LEU A 712 -37.38 11.49 23.91
N ILE A 713 -36.29 10.72 24.01
CA ILE A 713 -35.63 10.05 22.89
C ILE A 713 -36.62 9.15 22.16
N LEU A 714 -37.28 8.25 22.90
CA LEU A 714 -38.28 7.33 22.34
C LEU A 714 -39.48 8.07 21.73
N ASN A 715 -39.94 9.18 22.34
CA ASN A 715 -41.02 9.99 21.80
C ASN A 715 -40.65 10.75 20.52
N LYS A 716 -39.35 10.96 20.27
CA LYS A 716 -38.82 11.49 19.01
C LYS A 716 -38.62 10.41 17.94
N SER A 717 -39.15 9.19 18.17
CA SER A 717 -39.07 8.05 17.26
C SER A 717 -37.67 7.47 17.08
N PHE A 718 -36.75 7.73 18.01
CA PHE A 718 -35.53 6.94 18.08
C PHE A 718 -35.86 5.52 18.55
N GLU A 719 -35.29 4.53 17.90
CA GLU A 719 -35.44 3.12 18.25
C GLU A 719 -34.17 2.60 18.91
N LYS A 720 -34.29 1.73 19.90
CA LYS A 720 -33.12 1.10 20.51
C LYS A 720 -32.48 0.15 19.49
N ASN A 721 -31.19 0.31 19.23
CA ASN A 721 -30.41 -0.60 18.39
C ASN A 721 -29.58 -1.52 19.30
N ASP A 722 -29.96 -2.80 19.37
CA ASP A 722 -29.35 -3.75 20.31
C ASP A 722 -27.89 -4.07 19.96
N ASP A 723 -27.53 -4.11 18.67
CA ASP A 723 -26.16 -4.41 18.22
C ASP A 723 -25.21 -3.26 18.56
N LEU A 724 -25.56 -2.02 18.21
CA LEU A 724 -24.79 -0.85 18.61
C LEU A 724 -24.76 -0.69 20.14
N SER A 725 -25.84 -1.07 20.83
CA SER A 725 -25.87 -1.04 22.29
C SER A 725 -24.86 -2.00 22.91
N LEU A 726 -24.76 -3.21 22.36
CA LEU A 726 -23.78 -4.21 22.78
C LEU A 726 -22.36 -3.71 22.52
N VAL A 727 -22.09 -3.16 21.32
CA VAL A 727 -20.78 -2.64 20.92
C VAL A 727 -20.33 -1.47 21.80
N ARG A 728 -21.24 -0.56 22.17
CA ARG A 728 -20.92 0.64 22.96
C ARG A 728 -21.00 0.41 24.47
N GLY A 729 -21.48 -0.76 24.93
CA GLY A 729 -21.68 -1.05 26.36
C GLY A 729 -22.73 -0.17 27.04
N HIS A 730 -23.57 0.50 26.26
CA HIS A 730 -24.60 1.44 26.69
C HIS A 730 -25.84 1.26 25.81
N ASP A 731 -27.04 1.54 26.32
CA ASP A 731 -28.22 1.54 25.46
C ASP A 731 -28.12 2.68 24.44
N VAL A 732 -27.97 2.32 23.17
CA VAL A 732 -27.88 3.21 22.01
C VAL A 732 -29.24 3.27 21.31
N TYR A 733 -29.67 4.48 21.01
CA TYR A 733 -30.92 4.77 20.31
C TYR A 733 -30.61 5.44 18.98
N VAL A 734 -31.24 4.96 17.91
CA VAL A 734 -30.98 5.35 16.52
C VAL A 734 -32.23 5.99 15.91
N TYR A 735 -32.02 7.06 15.15
CA TYR A 735 -33.00 7.67 14.29
C TYR A 735 -32.49 7.62 12.85
N VAL A 736 -33.15 6.83 12.01
CA VAL A 736 -32.83 6.71 10.59
C VAL A 736 -33.54 7.83 9.83
N VAL A 737 -32.76 8.67 9.13
CA VAL A 737 -33.29 9.73 8.25
C VAL A 737 -33.53 9.16 6.86
N ASN A 738 -32.53 8.48 6.30
CA ASN A 738 -32.55 7.75 5.04
C ASN A 738 -31.41 6.70 5.03
N ASP A 739 -31.21 6.00 3.91
CA ASP A 739 -30.22 4.92 3.80
C ASP A 739 -28.77 5.41 4.07
N ASP A 740 -28.45 6.66 3.71
CA ASP A 740 -27.13 7.27 3.85
C ASP A 740 -26.98 8.12 5.13
N LEU A 741 -28.04 8.27 5.93
CA LEU A 741 -28.04 9.16 7.09
C LEU A 741 -28.89 8.63 8.24
N ALA A 742 -28.23 8.33 9.35
CA ALA A 742 -28.81 8.08 10.65
C ALA A 742 -28.06 8.84 11.75
N TYR A 743 -28.78 9.13 12.82
CA TYR A 743 -28.21 9.65 14.06
C TYR A 743 -28.37 8.64 15.18
N ALA A 744 -27.33 8.43 15.96
CA ALA A 744 -27.37 7.60 17.16
C ALA A 744 -27.04 8.43 18.39
N MET A 745 -27.63 8.03 19.52
CA MET A 745 -27.36 8.65 20.81
C MET A 745 -27.37 7.66 21.96
N TYR A 746 -26.56 7.95 22.97
CA TYR A 746 -26.62 7.29 24.27
C TYR A 746 -26.26 8.28 25.38
N ILE A 747 -26.68 7.96 26.61
CA ILE A 747 -26.50 8.83 27.77
C ILE A 747 -25.72 8.09 28.86
N ILE A 748 -24.66 8.73 29.37
CA ILE A 748 -23.90 8.26 30.54
C ILE A 748 -24.30 9.08 31.77
N LYS A 749 -24.50 8.39 32.90
CA LYS A 749 -24.86 8.99 34.20
C LYS A 749 -23.62 9.28 35.03
N GLY A 750 -23.39 10.55 35.35
CA GLY A 750 -22.46 10.99 36.38
C GLY A 750 -23.11 11.08 37.76
N THR A 751 -22.36 11.57 38.75
CA THR A 751 -22.88 11.80 40.12
C THR A 751 -23.80 13.03 40.21
N GLU A 752 -23.50 14.09 39.46
CA GLU A 752 -24.27 15.36 39.41
C GLU A 752 -24.37 15.92 37.97
N SER A 753 -24.09 15.08 36.97
CA SER A 753 -24.07 15.45 35.55
C SER A 753 -24.61 14.31 34.67
N LEU A 754 -25.05 14.67 33.47
CA LEU A 754 -25.34 13.73 32.39
C LEU A 754 -24.44 14.06 31.19
N GLU A 755 -23.96 13.02 30.53
CA GLU A 755 -23.23 13.13 29.26
C GLU A 755 -24.09 12.53 28.16
N VAL A 756 -24.36 13.30 27.12
CA VAL A 756 -25.11 12.87 25.93
C VAL A 756 -24.12 12.76 24.78
N TYR A 757 -23.99 11.56 24.22
CA TYR A 757 -23.19 11.33 23.02
C TYR A 757 -24.13 11.27 21.82
N ILE A 758 -23.77 11.97 20.75
CA ILE A 758 -24.53 12.03 19.51
C ILE A 758 -23.56 11.82 18.35
N TYR A 759 -23.90 10.91 17.43
CA TYR A 759 -23.07 10.65 16.25
C TYR A 759 -23.91 10.37 15.01
N GLN A 760 -23.35 10.72 13.85
CA GLN A 760 -23.93 10.56 12.52
C GLN A 760 -23.24 9.38 11.82
N PHE A 761 -24.01 8.55 11.12
CA PHE A 761 -23.50 7.40 10.38
C PHE A 761 -24.47 7.03 9.26
N ASP A 762 -24.04 6.17 8.34
CA ASP A 762 -24.87 5.72 7.23
C ASP A 762 -25.80 4.62 7.78
N ALA A 763 -27.10 4.73 7.54
CA ALA A 763 -28.09 3.87 8.18
C ALA A 763 -28.01 2.42 7.70
N VAL A 764 -27.57 2.25 6.45
CA VAL A 764 -27.33 0.97 5.80
C VAL A 764 -25.89 0.98 5.28
N MET A 765 -25.13 -0.06 5.61
CA MET A 765 -23.81 -0.31 5.03
C MET A 765 -23.94 -1.60 4.25
N ASP A 766 -23.72 -1.52 2.93
CA ASP A 766 -23.86 -2.68 2.05
C ASP A 766 -22.86 -3.78 2.41
N ASP A 767 -23.27 -5.02 2.19
CA ASP A 767 -22.35 -6.16 2.21
C ASP A 767 -21.45 -6.06 0.98
N VAL A 768 -20.15 -6.08 1.20
CA VAL A 768 -19.15 -5.97 0.13
C VAL A 768 -18.33 -7.26 0.11
N VAL A 769 -17.92 -7.67 -1.09
CA VAL A 769 -17.03 -8.82 -1.28
C VAL A 769 -15.60 -8.32 -1.20
N LEU A 770 -14.77 -8.98 -0.39
CA LEU A 770 -13.35 -8.66 -0.32
C LEU A 770 -12.64 -9.19 -1.56
N GLU A 771 -11.76 -8.37 -2.11
CA GLU A 771 -10.87 -8.76 -3.21
C GLU A 771 -9.45 -8.91 -2.68
N THR A 772 -8.69 -9.77 -3.35
CA THR A 772 -7.25 -9.93 -3.08
C THR A 772 -6.49 -8.75 -3.70
N LEU A 773 -5.61 -8.13 -2.93
CA LEU A 773 -4.70 -7.09 -3.42
C LEU A 773 -3.82 -7.68 -4.51
N SER A 774 -3.79 -7.05 -5.68
CA SER A 774 -2.78 -7.40 -6.69
C SER A 774 -1.38 -7.12 -6.16
N LYS A 775 -0.39 -7.90 -6.61
CA LYS A 775 1.02 -7.78 -6.17
C LYS A 775 1.45 -6.31 -6.15
N ARG A 776 2.03 -5.89 -5.03
CA ARG A 776 2.62 -4.56 -4.86
C ARG A 776 4.09 -4.61 -5.25
N GLN A 777 4.63 -3.47 -5.69
CA GLN A 777 6.06 -3.28 -5.88
C GLN A 777 6.79 -3.66 -4.60
N SER A 778 7.77 -4.56 -4.72
CA SER A 778 8.63 -4.92 -3.60
C SER A 778 9.57 -3.76 -3.26
N ILE A 779 10.16 -3.82 -2.08
CA ILE A 779 11.16 -2.85 -1.66
C ILE A 779 12.38 -2.82 -2.57
N ASN A 780 12.84 -3.98 -3.07
CA ASN A 780 13.98 -4.00 -3.98
C ASN A 780 13.60 -3.43 -5.35
N GLU A 781 12.40 -3.72 -5.85
CA GLU A 781 11.90 -3.10 -7.09
C GLU A 781 11.77 -1.57 -6.94
N TYR A 782 11.36 -1.08 -5.76
CA TYR A 782 11.35 0.35 -5.45
C TYR A 782 12.77 0.92 -5.41
N GLU A 783 13.69 0.26 -4.71
CA GLU A 783 15.10 0.67 -4.64
C GLU A 783 15.73 0.79 -6.03
N VAL A 784 15.55 -0.22 -6.90
CA VAL A 784 16.00 -0.15 -8.30
C VAL A 784 15.35 1.03 -9.02
N SER A 785 14.05 1.24 -8.86
CA SER A 785 13.34 2.33 -9.55
C SER A 785 13.78 3.72 -9.11
N GLN A 786 14.20 3.89 -7.86
CA GLN A 786 14.54 5.19 -7.29
C GLN A 786 16.05 5.48 -7.30
N PHE A 787 16.87 4.45 -7.15
CA PHE A 787 18.31 4.58 -6.94
C PHE A 787 19.14 3.85 -7.99
N GLY A 788 18.50 3.09 -8.89
CA GLY A 788 19.18 2.34 -9.95
C GLY A 788 19.89 1.07 -9.45
N MET A 789 19.70 0.71 -8.18
CA MET A 789 20.35 -0.41 -7.51
C MET A 789 19.50 -0.90 -6.33
N SER A 790 19.68 -2.14 -5.90
CA SER A 790 19.04 -2.68 -4.69
C SER A 790 19.99 -3.50 -3.82
N GLY A 791 19.55 -3.82 -2.61
CA GLY A 791 20.18 -4.87 -1.82
C GLY A 791 19.93 -6.27 -2.40
N LEU A 792 20.12 -7.29 -1.57
CA LEU A 792 19.78 -8.68 -1.89
C LEU A 792 18.31 -8.77 -2.32
N PRO A 793 18.01 -9.30 -3.52
CA PRO A 793 16.63 -9.39 -3.98
C PRO A 793 15.77 -10.28 -3.07
N SER A 794 14.57 -9.82 -2.75
CA SER A 794 13.63 -10.52 -1.88
C SER A 794 12.81 -11.62 -2.58
N THR A 795 12.88 -11.76 -3.91
CA THR A 795 12.23 -12.86 -4.64
C THR A 795 13.14 -13.39 -5.75
N GLY A 796 13.11 -14.70 -5.98
CA GLY A 796 13.92 -15.40 -6.98
C GLY A 796 14.81 -16.49 -6.38
N THR A 797 15.78 -16.96 -7.17
CA THR A 797 16.73 -18.00 -6.75
C THR A 797 18.16 -17.49 -6.91
N TYR A 798 18.88 -17.34 -5.81
CA TYR A 798 20.18 -16.68 -5.81
C TYR A 798 21.24 -17.40 -5.00
N ASP A 799 22.48 -17.25 -5.44
CA ASP A 799 23.64 -17.66 -4.70
C ASP A 799 24.16 -16.49 -3.86
N VAL A 800 24.46 -16.71 -2.58
CA VAL A 800 24.99 -15.69 -1.66
C VAL A 800 26.35 -16.12 -1.14
N LEU A 801 27.34 -15.23 -1.24
CA LEU A 801 28.71 -15.53 -0.85
C LEU A 801 28.89 -15.47 0.68
N VAL A 802 29.47 -16.51 1.27
CA VAL A 802 29.87 -16.52 2.69
C VAL A 802 31.38 -16.70 2.83
N VAL A 803 32.02 -15.72 3.46
CA VAL A 803 33.47 -15.64 3.69
C VAL A 803 33.78 -15.80 5.18
N PRO A 804 34.28 -16.97 5.62
CA PRO A 804 34.74 -17.14 7.00
C PRO A 804 36.07 -16.42 7.24
N VAL A 805 36.10 -15.48 8.19
CA VAL A 805 37.26 -14.65 8.54
C VAL A 805 37.84 -15.11 9.89
N GLU A 806 38.95 -15.82 9.84
CA GLU A 806 39.66 -16.27 11.04
C GLU A 806 40.60 -15.17 11.56
N ILE A 807 40.29 -14.63 12.73
CA ILE A 807 41.13 -13.66 13.41
C ILE A 807 42.39 -14.33 13.94
N GLN A 808 43.56 -13.71 13.72
CA GLN A 808 44.83 -14.32 14.10
C GLN A 808 44.85 -14.67 15.60
N ASN A 809 45.21 -15.92 15.89
CA ASN A 809 45.22 -16.55 17.23
C ASN A 809 43.84 -16.83 17.85
N VAL A 810 42.76 -16.66 17.09
CA VAL A 810 41.40 -17.03 17.50
C VAL A 810 40.84 -17.97 16.41
N PRO A 811 41.28 -19.24 16.38
CA PRO A 811 40.94 -20.13 15.29
C PRO A 811 39.50 -20.63 15.36
N PHE A 812 38.87 -20.81 14.21
CA PHE A 812 37.65 -21.61 14.10
C PHE A 812 37.92 -23.06 14.53
N GLU A 813 36.89 -23.71 15.05
CA GLU A 813 36.94 -25.16 15.28
C GLU A 813 37.05 -25.96 13.97
N ALA A 814 37.47 -27.22 14.06
CA ALA A 814 37.71 -28.04 12.88
C ALA A 814 36.45 -28.29 12.02
N SER A 815 35.27 -28.28 12.63
CA SER A 815 33.97 -28.52 11.98
C SER A 815 33.30 -27.26 11.42
N TYR A 816 33.96 -26.10 11.47
CA TYR A 816 33.33 -24.81 11.17
C TYR A 816 32.59 -24.78 9.84
N LYS A 817 33.21 -25.28 8.77
CA LYS A 817 32.63 -25.27 7.44
C LYS A 817 31.34 -26.09 7.37
N THR A 818 31.31 -27.26 8.02
CA THR A 818 30.12 -28.11 8.07
C THR A 818 29.00 -27.50 8.91
N LYS A 819 29.34 -26.80 10.00
CA LYS A 819 28.32 -26.10 10.80
C LYS A 819 27.76 -24.88 10.07
N LEU A 820 28.62 -24.11 9.39
CA LEU A 820 28.19 -23.00 8.55
C LEU A 820 27.30 -23.47 7.41
N ASP A 821 27.69 -24.54 6.71
CA ASP A 821 26.85 -25.14 5.67
C ASP A 821 25.49 -25.58 6.21
N LYS A 822 25.43 -26.18 7.41
CA LYS A 822 24.15 -26.56 8.04
C LYS A 822 23.30 -25.35 8.46
N VAL A 823 23.89 -24.31 9.03
CA VAL A 823 23.12 -23.16 9.52
C VAL A 823 22.60 -22.28 8.38
N PHE A 824 23.33 -22.21 7.26
CA PHE A 824 22.94 -21.43 6.08
C PHE A 824 22.13 -22.25 5.05
N ASN A 825 22.59 -23.44 4.65
CA ASN A 825 21.99 -24.28 3.60
C ASN A 825 21.24 -25.51 4.11
N GLY A 826 21.31 -25.81 5.41
CA GLY A 826 20.77 -27.04 5.95
C GLY A 826 19.25 -27.10 5.95
N THR A 827 18.71 -28.21 6.44
CA THR A 827 17.27 -28.37 6.65
C THR A 827 16.88 -28.01 8.09
N SER A 828 15.57 -27.89 8.34
CA SER A 828 15.02 -27.85 9.71
C SER A 828 15.51 -28.98 10.62
N LEU A 829 15.77 -30.16 10.06
CA LEU A 829 16.32 -31.29 10.81
C LEU A 829 17.82 -31.12 11.14
N ASP A 830 18.57 -30.41 10.30
CA ASP A 830 20.00 -30.16 10.52
C ASP A 830 20.25 -29.17 11.66
N THR A 831 19.37 -28.17 11.79
CA THR A 831 19.48 -27.11 12.81
C THR A 831 18.59 -27.35 14.02
N GLY A 832 17.58 -28.23 13.92
CA GLY A 832 16.57 -28.42 14.96
C GLY A 832 15.48 -27.34 14.96
N TRP A 833 15.47 -26.45 13.95
CA TRP A 833 14.38 -25.51 13.68
C TRP A 833 14.33 -25.16 12.19
N GLU A 834 15.10 -24.19 11.72
CA GLU A 834 15.27 -23.85 10.30
C GLU A 834 16.72 -23.38 10.07
N SER A 835 17.25 -23.53 8.86
CA SER A 835 18.45 -22.82 8.42
C SER A 835 18.06 -21.44 7.88
N VAL A 836 19.03 -20.60 7.50
CA VAL A 836 18.73 -19.33 6.83
C VAL A 836 17.96 -19.59 5.53
N SER A 837 18.46 -20.49 4.68
CA SER A 837 17.79 -20.86 3.42
C SER A 837 16.39 -21.44 3.64
N SER A 838 16.24 -22.42 4.54
CA SER A 838 14.94 -23.08 4.75
C SER A 838 13.91 -22.17 5.43
N TYR A 839 14.36 -21.23 6.26
CA TYR A 839 13.51 -20.18 6.82
C TYR A 839 12.94 -19.28 5.72
N TYR A 840 13.80 -18.70 4.87
CA TYR A 840 13.37 -17.77 3.84
C TYR A 840 12.53 -18.44 2.75
N TYR A 841 12.87 -19.67 2.36
CA TYR A 841 12.04 -20.47 1.45
C TYR A 841 10.63 -20.68 2.02
N LYS A 842 10.51 -20.97 3.31
CA LYS A 842 9.22 -21.21 3.95
C LYS A 842 8.44 -19.93 4.22
N SER A 843 9.10 -18.88 4.69
CA SER A 843 8.50 -17.58 5.00
C SER A 843 7.96 -16.89 3.74
N SER A 844 8.67 -17.03 2.61
CA SER A 844 8.32 -16.47 1.30
C SER A 844 7.37 -17.34 0.46
N PHE A 845 6.87 -18.46 0.99
CA PHE A 845 6.02 -19.39 0.25
C PHE A 845 6.71 -20.02 -0.98
N GLY A 846 8.03 -20.13 -0.94
CA GLY A 846 8.87 -20.62 -2.03
C GLY A 846 9.19 -19.57 -3.10
N LEU A 847 8.84 -18.31 -2.88
CA LEU A 847 9.16 -17.21 -3.80
C LEU A 847 10.62 -16.74 -3.69
N LEU A 848 11.31 -17.08 -2.59
CA LEU A 848 12.73 -16.83 -2.39
C LEU A 848 13.45 -18.14 -2.05
N ASP A 849 14.43 -18.52 -2.86
CA ASP A 849 15.28 -19.68 -2.65
C ASP A 849 16.76 -19.25 -2.64
N LEU A 850 17.42 -19.42 -1.51
CA LEU A 850 18.79 -18.95 -1.31
C LEU A 850 19.74 -20.14 -1.15
N ASN A 851 20.83 -20.13 -1.91
CA ASN A 851 21.94 -21.06 -1.75
C ASN A 851 23.22 -20.29 -1.34
N PHE A 852 23.89 -20.74 -0.30
CA PHE A 852 25.04 -20.03 0.27
C PHE A 852 26.36 -20.73 -0.09
N ASP A 853 27.24 -20.00 -0.79
CA ASP A 853 28.57 -20.47 -1.15
C ASP A 853 29.55 -20.28 0.02
N ILE A 854 29.74 -21.34 0.81
CA ILE A 854 30.64 -21.29 1.98
C ILE A 854 32.10 -21.53 1.56
N LEU A 855 32.93 -20.48 1.61
CA LEU A 855 34.36 -20.56 1.30
C LEU A 855 35.19 -21.28 2.36
N ASP A 856 36.44 -21.59 1.98
CA ASP A 856 37.47 -21.89 2.98
C ASP A 856 37.87 -20.60 3.72
N LYS A 857 38.11 -20.73 5.02
CA LYS A 857 38.45 -19.57 5.87
C LYS A 857 39.68 -18.80 5.39
N HIS A 858 39.59 -17.48 5.43
CA HIS A 858 40.74 -16.59 5.32
C HIS A 858 41.32 -16.32 6.71
N VAL A 859 42.61 -16.60 6.91
CA VAL A 859 43.29 -16.29 8.18
C VAL A 859 43.94 -14.92 8.09
N THR A 860 43.43 -13.99 8.90
CA THR A 860 43.94 -12.63 8.93
C THR A 860 45.39 -12.54 9.43
N SER A 861 46.11 -11.51 8.98
CA SER A 861 47.51 -11.28 9.39
C SER A 861 47.65 -10.57 10.74
N ASN A 862 46.59 -9.93 11.23
CA ASN A 862 46.58 -9.14 12.46
C ASN A 862 45.74 -9.80 13.56
N VAL A 863 46.10 -9.55 14.82
CA VAL A 863 45.38 -10.05 16.00
C VAL A 863 44.14 -9.22 16.33
N LYS A 864 43.22 -9.78 17.12
CA LYS A 864 42.02 -9.11 17.64
C LYS A 864 42.22 -7.65 18.06
N ALA A 865 43.24 -7.36 18.88
CA ALA A 865 43.54 -6.01 19.39
C ALA A 865 43.88 -4.97 18.31
N PHE A 866 44.29 -5.39 17.11
CA PHE A 866 44.51 -4.47 16.00
C PHE A 866 43.19 -3.91 15.49
N TYR A 867 42.19 -4.77 15.27
CA TYR A 867 40.87 -4.40 14.77
C TYR A 867 40.09 -3.61 15.81
N GLU A 868 40.16 -4.01 17.09
CA GLU A 868 39.60 -3.21 18.21
C GLU A 868 40.21 -1.80 18.25
N GLY A 869 41.49 -1.65 17.90
CA GLY A 869 42.18 -0.36 17.82
C GLY A 869 41.68 0.56 16.69
N LYS A 870 40.79 0.06 15.82
CA LYS A 870 40.13 0.81 14.76
C LYS A 870 38.71 1.26 15.12
N GLY A 871 38.16 0.80 16.25
CA GLY A 871 36.77 1.09 16.62
C GLY A 871 35.79 0.42 15.66
N GLN A 872 34.69 1.13 15.35
CA GLN A 872 33.62 0.64 14.48
C GLN A 872 34.11 0.23 13.08
N ASP A 873 35.15 0.87 12.54
CA ASP A 873 35.72 0.52 11.23
C ASP A 873 36.53 -0.79 11.21
N GLY A 874 36.69 -1.46 12.36
CA GLY A 874 37.60 -2.60 12.49
C GLY A 874 37.26 -3.80 11.62
N ASP A 875 35.97 -4.04 11.39
CA ASP A 875 35.42 -5.04 10.47
C ASP A 875 35.82 -4.74 9.01
N GLN A 876 35.73 -3.49 8.58
CA GLN A 876 36.06 -3.07 7.22
C GLN A 876 37.53 -3.28 6.88
N TYR A 877 38.44 -3.09 7.84
CA TYR A 877 39.84 -3.47 7.65
C TYR A 877 40.02 -4.99 7.55
N ALA A 878 39.24 -5.80 8.26
CA ALA A 878 39.28 -7.26 8.15
C ALA A 878 38.75 -7.72 6.79
N ILE A 879 37.65 -7.13 6.34
CA ILE A 879 37.02 -7.34 5.02
C ILE A 879 37.98 -6.98 3.89
N LEU A 880 38.58 -5.79 3.93
CA LEU A 880 39.60 -5.36 2.97
C LEU A 880 40.69 -6.43 2.81
N TYR A 881 41.25 -6.92 3.91
CA TYR A 881 42.32 -7.92 3.85
C TYR A 881 41.84 -9.29 3.34
N ALA A 882 40.62 -9.69 3.70
CA ALA A 882 40.04 -10.93 3.22
C ALA A 882 39.79 -10.88 1.71
N LEU A 883 39.07 -9.84 1.23
CA LEU A 883 38.75 -9.65 -0.17
C LEU A 883 40.02 -9.47 -1.02
N THR A 884 40.98 -8.65 -0.60
CA THR A 884 42.26 -8.49 -1.32
C THR A 884 43.00 -9.83 -1.51
N ALA A 885 42.90 -10.74 -0.55
CA ALA A 885 43.56 -12.03 -0.62
C ALA A 885 42.78 -13.06 -1.46
N LEU A 886 41.45 -12.92 -1.53
CA LEU A 886 40.55 -13.85 -2.18
C LEU A 886 40.15 -13.42 -3.60
N ASP A 887 40.38 -12.16 -3.96
CA ASP A 887 40.07 -11.52 -5.25
C ASP A 887 40.38 -12.44 -6.44
N SER A 888 41.64 -12.86 -6.57
CA SER A 888 42.07 -13.74 -7.67
C SER A 888 41.50 -15.18 -7.70
N THR A 889 40.65 -15.55 -6.73
CA THR A 889 40.17 -16.93 -6.54
C THR A 889 38.66 -17.08 -6.64
N ILE A 890 37.92 -15.98 -6.63
CA ILE A 890 36.46 -15.94 -6.68
C ILE A 890 36.10 -15.12 -7.92
N ASP A 891 34.97 -15.46 -8.53
CA ASP A 891 34.33 -14.63 -9.55
C ASP A 891 33.18 -13.90 -8.87
N PHE A 892 33.38 -12.64 -8.53
CA PHE A 892 32.40 -11.85 -7.79
C PHE A 892 31.21 -11.42 -8.66
N SER A 893 31.38 -11.43 -9.99
CA SER A 893 30.29 -11.10 -10.92
C SER A 893 29.11 -12.06 -10.83
N LYS A 894 29.33 -13.26 -10.28
CA LYS A 894 28.27 -14.25 -9.98
C LYS A 894 27.24 -13.75 -8.96
N TYR A 895 27.65 -12.87 -8.04
CA TYR A 895 26.85 -12.43 -6.91
C TYR A 895 26.19 -11.06 -7.13
N ASP A 896 26.12 -10.62 -8.38
CA ASP A 896 25.25 -9.54 -8.87
C ASP A 896 24.17 -10.20 -9.72
N SER A 897 23.13 -10.70 -9.06
CA SER A 897 22.13 -11.59 -9.67
C SER A 897 20.98 -10.80 -10.30
N ASN A 898 20.72 -9.58 -9.82
CA ASN A 898 19.75 -8.66 -10.40
C ASN A 898 20.35 -7.80 -11.53
N ASN A 899 21.65 -7.93 -11.81
CA ASN A 899 22.40 -7.22 -12.85
C ASN A 899 22.36 -5.69 -12.71
N ASP A 900 22.28 -5.17 -11.49
CA ASP A 900 22.32 -3.73 -11.22
C ASP A 900 23.77 -3.16 -11.17
N GLY A 901 24.77 -4.04 -11.32
CA GLY A 901 26.18 -3.66 -11.29
C GLY A 901 26.79 -3.70 -9.88
N VAL A 902 26.02 -4.11 -8.88
CA VAL A 902 26.40 -4.17 -7.47
C VAL A 902 26.34 -5.62 -7.01
N ILE A 903 27.26 -6.01 -6.15
CA ILE A 903 27.20 -7.34 -5.52
C ILE A 903 26.04 -7.32 -4.52
N ASP A 904 25.01 -8.14 -4.77
CA ASP A 904 23.78 -8.26 -3.98
C ASP A 904 24.08 -8.41 -2.47
N SER A 905 25.06 -9.26 -2.14
CA SER A 905 25.51 -9.45 -0.77
C SER A 905 26.84 -10.22 -0.65
N ILE A 906 27.63 -9.86 0.37
CA ILE A 906 28.70 -10.71 0.91
C ILE A 906 28.56 -10.83 2.42
N ILE A 907 28.49 -12.07 2.91
CA ILE A 907 28.40 -12.39 4.34
C ILE A 907 29.78 -12.76 4.87
N PHE A 908 30.24 -12.02 5.87
CA PHE A 908 31.51 -12.24 6.57
C PHE A 908 31.26 -12.80 7.96
N ILE A 909 31.70 -14.03 8.18
CA ILE A 909 31.57 -14.70 9.47
C ILE A 909 32.90 -14.71 10.20
N TYR A 910 33.00 -14.04 11.35
CA TYR A 910 34.25 -13.93 12.10
C TYR A 910 34.39 -14.93 13.24
N SER A 911 35.63 -15.34 13.54
CA SER A 911 35.94 -16.40 14.51
C SER A 911 35.95 -15.98 15.98
N THR A 912 35.82 -14.69 16.27
CA THR A 912 35.79 -14.15 17.63
C THR A 912 34.38 -14.24 18.23
N ASP A 913 34.26 -14.54 19.52
CA ASP A 913 33.00 -14.39 20.26
C ASP A 913 32.46 -12.96 20.14
N TYR A 914 31.15 -12.81 19.96
CA TYR A 914 30.51 -11.49 19.91
C TYR A 914 30.61 -10.77 21.26
N ASN A 915 30.70 -9.44 21.22
CA ASN A 915 30.70 -8.55 22.37
C ASN A 915 30.16 -7.18 21.97
N TYR A 916 28.91 -6.93 22.35
CA TYR A 916 28.21 -5.66 22.09
C TYR A 916 28.94 -4.43 22.62
N ASP A 917 29.71 -4.54 23.71
CA ASP A 917 30.41 -3.40 24.33
C ASP A 917 31.77 -3.08 23.68
N VAL A 918 32.20 -3.87 22.68
CA VAL A 918 33.55 -3.76 22.09
C VAL A 918 33.51 -3.91 20.58
N ASP A 919 33.74 -2.80 19.88
CA ASP A 919 33.86 -2.80 18.42
C ASP A 919 35.07 -3.65 17.95
N PRO A 920 34.97 -4.30 16.77
CA PRO A 920 33.80 -4.39 15.89
C PRO A 920 33.01 -5.69 16.10
N TRP A 921 32.91 -6.21 17.33
CA TRP A 921 32.47 -7.60 17.58
C TRP A 921 30.96 -7.75 17.78
N TRP A 922 30.13 -7.07 16.99
CA TRP A 922 28.67 -7.25 16.97
C TRP A 922 28.19 -7.69 15.57
N ALA A 923 26.93 -8.11 15.46
CA ALA A 923 26.30 -8.37 14.17
C ALA A 923 25.70 -7.07 13.60
N TRP A 924 25.90 -6.83 12.32
CA TRP A 924 25.22 -5.76 11.59
C TRP A 924 25.33 -5.96 10.08
N VAL A 925 24.45 -5.29 9.36
CA VAL A 925 24.60 -5.00 7.93
C VAL A 925 24.96 -3.54 7.75
N TYR A 926 25.94 -3.25 6.91
CA TYR A 926 26.42 -1.89 6.71
C TYR A 926 26.99 -1.65 5.30
N VAL A 927 27.09 -0.36 4.95
CA VAL A 927 27.73 0.11 3.71
C VAL A 927 29.25 0.15 3.87
N SER A 928 29.95 -0.22 2.82
CA SER A 928 31.40 -0.24 2.74
C SER A 928 31.93 1.19 2.66
N ASN A 929 32.96 1.50 3.45
CA ASN A 929 33.57 2.83 3.45
C ASN A 929 34.64 2.90 2.35
N PRO A 930 34.44 3.69 1.29
CA PRO A 930 35.37 3.76 0.17
C PRO A 930 36.76 4.28 0.58
N ASP A 931 36.88 5.05 1.66
CA ASP A 931 38.19 5.48 2.18
C ASP A 931 39.02 4.33 2.77
N ILE A 932 38.37 3.23 3.15
CA ILE A 932 39.01 2.06 3.76
C ILE A 932 39.12 0.94 2.73
N VAL A 933 37.99 0.54 2.16
CA VAL A 933 37.91 -0.60 1.24
C VAL A 933 38.12 -0.20 -0.22
N GLY A 934 38.45 1.05 -0.53
CA GLY A 934 38.52 1.58 -1.89
C GLY A 934 39.35 0.77 -2.90
N SER A 935 40.38 0.03 -2.45
CA SER A 935 41.14 -0.86 -3.35
C SER A 935 40.42 -2.15 -3.76
N VAL A 936 39.29 -2.46 -3.13
CA VAL A 936 38.37 -3.58 -3.43
C VAL A 936 36.93 -3.08 -3.56
N SER A 937 36.75 -1.79 -3.86
CA SER A 937 35.43 -1.18 -4.09
C SER A 937 34.77 -1.68 -5.39
N GLU A 938 35.57 -2.21 -6.31
CA GLU A 938 35.14 -2.89 -7.52
C GLU A 938 35.82 -4.27 -7.59
N LEU A 939 35.03 -5.32 -7.71
CA LEU A 939 35.49 -6.72 -7.81
C LEU A 939 34.85 -7.34 -9.06
N ASP A 940 35.70 -7.82 -9.98
CA ASP A 940 35.28 -8.36 -11.29
C ASP A 940 34.31 -7.46 -12.08
N GLY A 941 34.46 -6.14 -11.94
CA GLY A 941 33.60 -5.15 -12.61
C GLY A 941 32.28 -4.85 -11.92
N LYS A 942 32.08 -5.36 -10.69
CA LYS A 942 30.89 -5.11 -9.86
C LYS A 942 31.25 -4.31 -8.61
N ASN A 943 30.37 -3.41 -8.19
CA ASN A 943 30.59 -2.60 -6.99
C ASN A 943 30.41 -3.44 -5.72
N PHE A 944 31.38 -3.34 -4.81
CA PHE A 944 31.27 -3.91 -3.46
C PHE A 944 30.83 -2.82 -2.50
N GLU A 945 29.53 -2.81 -2.20
CA GLU A 945 28.94 -1.71 -1.47
C GLU A 945 28.37 -2.12 -0.12
N TYR A 946 27.72 -3.29 0.01
CA TYR A 946 27.08 -3.69 1.27
C TYR A 946 27.59 -5.05 1.75
N TYR A 947 27.62 -5.21 3.07
CA TYR A 947 28.08 -6.46 3.66
C TYR A 947 27.36 -6.77 4.96
N PHE A 948 27.30 -8.06 5.25
CA PHE A 948 26.83 -8.59 6.52
C PHE A 948 28.05 -9.08 7.32
N TRP A 949 28.24 -8.55 8.54
CA TRP A 949 29.28 -8.98 9.48
C TRP A 949 28.65 -9.65 10.71
N ALA A 950 29.02 -10.91 11.02
CA ALA A 950 28.53 -11.59 12.21
C ALA A 950 29.49 -12.62 12.82
N SER A 951 29.33 -12.86 14.12
CA SER A 951 30.10 -13.86 14.84
C SER A 951 29.67 -15.27 14.45
N TYR A 952 30.63 -16.17 14.37
CA TYR A 952 30.38 -17.61 14.32
C TYR A 952 29.73 -18.15 15.60
N ASP A 953 29.84 -17.46 16.74
CA ASP A 953 29.38 -18.01 18.00
C ASP A 953 27.85 -17.95 18.18
N PHE A 954 27.14 -17.09 17.43
CA PHE A 954 25.67 -17.00 17.46
C PHE A 954 24.99 -18.35 17.22
N MET A 955 25.56 -19.22 16.38
CA MET A 955 24.98 -20.55 16.14
C MET A 955 24.96 -21.48 17.36
N ASN A 956 25.70 -21.13 18.41
CA ASN A 956 25.76 -21.90 19.66
C ASN A 956 24.80 -21.34 20.73
N ASP A 957 24.13 -20.22 20.47
CA ASP A 957 23.18 -19.63 21.43
C ASP A 957 21.96 -20.53 21.60
N ALA A 958 21.54 -20.71 22.84
CA ALA A 958 20.38 -21.51 23.15
C ALA A 958 19.09 -20.74 22.82
N LEU A 959 18.14 -21.40 22.18
CA LEU A 959 16.78 -20.88 22.00
C LEU A 959 15.88 -21.37 23.15
N PRO A 960 15.48 -20.49 24.09
CA PRO A 960 14.60 -20.91 25.17
C PRO A 960 13.23 -21.31 24.61
N GLY A 961 12.83 -22.57 24.84
CA GLY A 961 11.57 -23.12 24.29
C GLY A 961 11.81 -24.24 23.28
N ASN A 962 12.96 -24.25 22.61
CA ASN A 962 13.33 -25.33 21.69
C ASN A 962 14.41 -26.23 22.31
N SER A 963 14.00 -27.36 22.89
CA SER A 963 14.95 -28.36 23.41
C SER A 963 15.66 -29.17 22.32
N ASP A 964 15.15 -29.12 21.09
CA ASP A 964 15.60 -29.92 19.96
C ASP A 964 16.55 -29.12 19.05
N LEU A 965 16.83 -27.85 19.37
CA LEU A 965 17.78 -27.00 18.66
C LEU A 965 19.19 -27.62 18.66
N ILE A 966 19.77 -27.70 17.47
CA ILE A 966 21.12 -28.20 17.19
C ILE A 966 22.07 -27.04 16.86
N LEU A 967 21.64 -26.12 15.99
CA LEU A 967 22.35 -24.92 15.59
C LEU A 967 21.36 -23.76 15.49
N ASN A 968 21.72 -22.60 16.01
CA ASN A 968 20.87 -21.43 15.98
C ASN A 968 21.12 -20.58 14.72
N SER A 969 20.05 -20.23 14.00
CA SER A 969 20.08 -19.40 12.79
C SER A 969 19.45 -18.02 13.00
N GLU A 970 18.85 -17.73 14.16
CA GLU A 970 18.01 -16.56 14.43
C GLU A 970 18.68 -15.23 14.06
N THR A 971 19.90 -14.99 14.56
CA THR A 971 20.63 -13.75 14.25
C THR A 971 20.99 -13.65 12.76
N TYR A 972 21.38 -14.75 12.12
CA TYR A 972 21.70 -14.71 10.69
C TYR A 972 20.47 -14.45 9.81
N ILE A 973 19.31 -14.98 10.22
CA ILE A 973 18.04 -14.71 9.55
C ILE A 973 17.67 -13.25 9.68
N HIS A 974 17.73 -12.69 10.88
CA HIS A 974 17.42 -11.28 11.16
C HIS A 974 18.25 -10.33 10.29
N GLU A 975 19.57 -10.48 10.31
CA GLU A 975 20.48 -9.62 9.56
C GLU A 975 20.30 -9.74 8.04
N LEU A 976 19.96 -10.94 7.53
CA LEU A 976 19.62 -11.10 6.12
C LEU A 976 18.31 -10.37 5.74
N GLY A 977 17.42 -10.09 6.71
CA GLY A 977 16.26 -9.24 6.48
C GLY A 977 16.68 -7.84 6.10
N HIS A 978 17.69 -7.28 6.77
CA HIS A 978 18.27 -5.98 6.41
C HIS A 978 18.86 -6.00 5.01
N LEU A 979 19.57 -7.08 4.61
CA LEU A 979 20.06 -7.27 3.23
C LEU A 979 18.98 -7.12 2.16
N MET A 980 17.71 -7.33 2.49
CA MET A 980 16.60 -7.12 1.55
C MET A 980 15.91 -5.76 1.70
N GLY A 981 16.44 -4.85 2.53
CA GLY A 981 16.01 -3.45 2.64
C GLY A 981 15.15 -3.12 3.88
N ILE A 982 14.79 -4.09 4.73
CA ILE A 982 13.91 -3.81 5.89
C ILE A 982 14.69 -3.29 7.11
N VAL A 983 14.05 -2.44 7.91
CA VAL A 983 14.63 -1.86 9.14
C VAL A 983 14.28 -2.68 10.39
N ASP A 984 14.94 -2.39 11.51
CA ASP A 984 14.56 -2.95 12.81
C ASP A 984 13.24 -2.39 13.33
N PHE A 985 12.52 -3.23 14.06
CA PHE A 985 11.28 -2.87 14.75
C PHE A 985 11.43 -2.75 16.26
N TYR A 986 12.59 -3.12 16.82
CA TYR A 986 12.94 -2.79 18.20
C TYR A 986 13.54 -1.37 18.28
N PRO A 987 13.41 -0.69 19.44
CA PRO A 987 14.03 0.61 19.65
C PRO A 987 15.53 0.49 19.93
N TYR A 988 16.34 1.24 19.19
CA TYR A 988 17.79 1.42 19.36
C TYR A 988 18.13 2.22 20.63
N GLU A 989 17.37 3.26 20.95
CA GLU A 989 17.59 4.05 22.16
C GLU A 989 16.86 3.43 23.37
N GLY A 990 17.63 2.94 24.36
CA GLY A 990 17.19 2.11 25.49
C GLY A 990 16.19 2.70 26.52
N ASN A 991 15.19 3.45 26.07
CA ASN A 991 14.12 4.02 26.88
C ASN A 991 12.95 3.05 27.13
N ASN A 992 12.81 1.96 26.36
CA ASN A 992 11.75 0.96 26.52
C ASN A 992 12.33 -0.46 26.41
N GLN A 993 11.93 -1.38 27.31
CA GLN A 993 12.38 -2.77 27.26
C GLN A 993 11.74 -3.54 26.10
N TYR A 994 10.54 -3.15 25.69
CA TYR A 994 9.81 -3.75 24.56
C TYR A 994 9.31 -2.62 23.64
N GLY A 995 9.64 -2.74 22.35
CA GLY A 995 9.27 -1.80 21.29
C GLY A 995 7.78 -1.82 20.92
N PRO A 996 7.37 -1.12 19.85
CA PRO A 996 5.97 -1.08 19.38
C PRO A 996 5.42 -2.45 18.94
N MET A 997 6.29 -3.43 18.75
CA MET A 997 5.95 -4.81 18.38
C MET A 997 5.97 -5.78 19.58
N GLY A 998 6.40 -5.34 20.77
CA GLY A 998 6.30 -6.14 21.99
C GLY A 998 7.16 -7.41 22.03
N GLY A 999 8.21 -7.50 21.22
CA GLY A 999 9.05 -8.68 21.01
C GLY A 999 8.50 -9.66 19.95
N PHE A 1000 7.47 -9.28 19.20
CA PHE A 1000 6.72 -10.16 18.30
C PHE A 1000 6.99 -9.86 16.82
N ASP A 1001 8.20 -10.15 16.36
CA ASP A 1001 8.59 -10.22 14.95
C ASP A 1001 10.01 -10.78 14.81
N MET A 1002 10.36 -11.31 13.64
CA MET A 1002 11.75 -11.62 13.29
C MET A 1002 12.63 -10.35 13.31
N MET A 1003 12.12 -9.21 12.86
CA MET A 1003 12.85 -7.93 12.85
C MET A 1003 12.74 -7.15 14.18
N ASP A 1004 12.18 -7.75 15.22
CA ASP A 1004 12.10 -7.15 16.57
C ASP A 1004 12.97 -7.94 17.57
N TYR A 1005 12.65 -9.21 17.84
CA TYR A 1005 13.35 -10.03 18.85
C TYR A 1005 13.76 -11.41 18.31
N ASN A 1006 14.05 -11.48 17.01
CA ASN A 1006 14.41 -12.69 16.26
C ASN A 1006 13.43 -13.85 16.44
N ALA A 1007 12.15 -13.53 16.60
CA ALA A 1007 11.16 -14.49 17.06
C ALA A 1007 10.13 -14.81 15.99
N GLY A 1008 9.98 -16.11 15.69
CA GLY A 1008 8.92 -16.60 14.82
C GLY A 1008 9.15 -16.34 13.33
N ASP A 1009 8.15 -15.75 12.67
CA ASP A 1009 8.13 -15.45 11.23
C ASP A 1009 8.22 -13.93 11.01
N HIS A 1010 8.51 -13.52 9.77
CA HIS A 1010 8.30 -12.14 9.35
C HIS A 1010 6.82 -11.76 9.42
N GLY A 1011 6.55 -10.61 10.03
CA GLY A 1011 5.21 -10.07 10.13
C GLY A 1011 4.60 -9.71 8.76
N PRO A 1012 3.28 -9.50 8.71
CA PRO A 1012 2.55 -9.21 7.49
C PRO A 1012 3.10 -8.04 6.67
N PHE A 1013 3.60 -7.00 7.33
CA PHE A 1013 4.18 -5.83 6.66
C PHE A 1013 5.42 -6.21 5.85
N ASN A 1014 6.38 -6.91 6.46
CA ASN A 1014 7.61 -7.36 5.80
C ASN A 1014 7.28 -8.21 4.58
N LYS A 1015 6.39 -9.20 4.74
CA LYS A 1015 6.00 -10.07 3.63
C LYS A 1015 5.29 -9.32 2.51
N LEU A 1016 4.52 -8.28 2.83
CA LEU A 1016 3.88 -7.43 1.82
C LEU A 1016 4.91 -6.62 1.03
N VAL A 1017 5.87 -5.96 1.71
CA VAL A 1017 6.90 -5.16 1.05
C VAL A 1017 8.00 -6.00 0.39
N PHE A 1018 8.19 -7.26 0.79
CA PHE A 1018 9.01 -8.22 0.04
C PHE A 1018 8.27 -8.82 -1.18
N GLY A 1019 6.99 -8.49 -1.37
CA GLY A 1019 6.19 -9.01 -2.48
C GLY A 1019 5.77 -10.48 -2.32
N TRP A 1020 5.77 -11.01 -1.10
CA TRP A 1020 5.35 -12.39 -0.79
C TRP A 1020 3.89 -12.51 -0.40
N LEU A 1021 3.27 -11.42 0.08
CA LEU A 1021 1.92 -11.43 0.63
C LEU A 1021 0.94 -10.65 -0.25
N GLN A 1022 -0.24 -11.22 -0.49
CA GLN A 1022 -1.35 -10.57 -1.17
C GLN A 1022 -2.59 -10.55 -0.26
N PRO A 1023 -2.73 -9.53 0.60
CA PRO A 1023 -3.83 -9.46 1.57
C PRO A 1023 -5.19 -9.28 0.88
N LEU A 1024 -6.27 -9.65 1.58
CA LEU A 1024 -7.60 -9.16 1.21
C LEU A 1024 -7.69 -7.65 1.49
N VAL A 1025 -8.28 -6.85 0.61
CA VAL A 1025 -8.38 -5.39 0.79
C VAL A 1025 -9.81 -5.02 1.19
N ALA A 1026 -9.94 -4.36 2.33
CA ALA A 1026 -11.22 -3.82 2.79
C ALA A 1026 -11.52 -2.49 2.12
N GLN A 1027 -12.75 -2.33 1.63
CA GLN A 1027 -13.30 -1.04 1.23
C GLN A 1027 -14.31 -0.54 2.29
N LYS A 1028 -15.05 0.53 2.01
CA LYS A 1028 -16.17 0.93 2.87
C LYS A 1028 -17.32 -0.08 2.73
N GLY A 1029 -17.68 -0.79 3.81
CA GLY A 1029 -18.78 -1.75 3.79
C GLY A 1029 -18.84 -2.66 5.02
N THR A 1030 -19.76 -3.63 4.98
CA THR A 1030 -19.81 -4.75 5.93
C THR A 1030 -19.28 -6.01 5.25
N TYR A 1031 -18.48 -6.80 5.97
CA TYR A 1031 -17.82 -7.99 5.41
C TYR A 1031 -17.94 -9.17 6.37
N GLN A 1032 -18.09 -10.37 5.79
CA GLN A 1032 -17.83 -11.63 6.48
C GLN A 1032 -16.57 -12.23 5.88
N VAL A 1033 -15.51 -12.30 6.68
CA VAL A 1033 -14.19 -12.77 6.24
C VAL A 1033 -13.79 -14.02 7.02
N THR A 1034 -13.21 -15.00 6.31
CA THR A 1034 -12.51 -16.13 6.91
C THR A 1034 -11.05 -15.97 6.55
N LEU A 1035 -10.19 -15.90 7.56
CA LEU A 1035 -8.74 -15.82 7.35
C LEU A 1035 -8.11 -17.19 7.63
N ASP A 1036 -7.17 -17.56 6.76
CA ASP A 1036 -6.32 -18.72 6.96
C ASP A 1036 -5.29 -18.45 8.06
N SER A 1037 -4.77 -19.53 8.66
CA SER A 1037 -3.74 -19.42 9.69
C SER A 1037 -2.45 -18.91 9.08
N TYR A 1038 -2.05 -17.70 9.42
CA TYR A 1038 -0.83 -17.05 8.90
C TYR A 1038 0.42 -17.93 9.07
N SER A 1039 0.54 -18.57 10.23
CA SER A 1039 1.70 -19.40 10.58
C SER A 1039 1.83 -20.70 9.79
N THR A 1040 0.81 -21.07 9.01
CA THR A 1040 0.80 -22.26 8.16
C THR A 1040 0.39 -21.91 6.74
N ASP A 1041 0.43 -20.63 6.40
CA ASP A 1041 0.20 -20.13 5.06
C ASP A 1041 1.31 -20.68 4.12
N THR A 1042 0.92 -20.98 2.89
CA THR A 1042 1.78 -21.57 1.86
C THR A 1042 1.70 -20.84 0.52
N ASP A 1043 0.85 -19.83 0.39
CA ASP A 1043 0.65 -19.10 -0.87
C ASP A 1043 0.52 -17.58 -0.70
N GLY A 1044 0.46 -17.07 0.54
CA GLY A 1044 0.35 -15.64 0.81
C GLY A 1044 -1.04 -15.07 0.56
N LEU A 1045 -2.06 -15.94 0.39
CA LEU A 1045 -3.43 -15.56 0.10
C LEU A 1045 -4.32 -15.78 1.34
N ASN A 1046 -5.33 -14.91 1.50
CA ASN A 1046 -6.39 -15.06 2.51
C ASN A 1046 -5.93 -15.18 3.98
N SER A 1047 -4.65 -15.00 4.30
CA SER A 1047 -4.12 -15.05 5.67
C SER A 1047 -4.17 -13.71 6.40
N THR A 1048 -4.38 -12.62 5.63
CA THR A 1048 -4.39 -11.25 6.13
C THR A 1048 -5.46 -10.39 5.47
N LEU A 1049 -5.91 -9.36 6.19
CA LEU A 1049 -6.81 -8.31 5.69
C LEU A 1049 -6.13 -6.95 5.86
N LEU A 1050 -6.04 -6.18 4.79
CA LEU A 1050 -5.53 -4.81 4.74
C LEU A 1050 -6.70 -3.83 4.73
N ILE A 1051 -6.62 -2.79 5.56
CA ILE A 1051 -7.60 -1.70 5.62
C ILE A 1051 -6.85 -0.39 5.35
N PRO A 1052 -6.96 0.20 4.15
CA PRO A 1052 -6.23 1.42 3.82
C PRO A 1052 -6.75 2.60 4.64
N PHE A 1053 -5.88 3.55 4.96
CA PHE A 1053 -6.28 4.77 5.67
C PHE A 1053 -7.23 5.61 4.82
N ASN A 1054 -6.92 5.76 3.54
CA ASN A 1054 -7.72 6.45 2.53
C ASN A 1054 -7.97 5.56 1.31
N SER A 1055 -9.02 5.86 0.55
CA SER A 1055 -9.36 5.13 -0.67
C SER A 1055 -8.33 5.25 -1.80
N SER A 1056 -7.35 6.15 -1.67
CA SER A 1056 -6.29 6.38 -2.65
C SER A 1056 -4.99 5.64 -2.34
N ASP A 1057 -4.85 5.08 -1.14
CA ASP A 1057 -3.63 4.39 -0.75
C ASP A 1057 -3.44 3.14 -1.63
N LEU A 1058 -2.19 2.77 -1.90
CA LEU A 1058 -1.74 1.69 -2.78
C LEU A 1058 -1.94 1.96 -4.29
N ASN A 1059 -2.50 3.11 -4.69
CA ASN A 1059 -2.72 3.43 -6.11
C ASN A 1059 -1.42 3.75 -6.87
N ASP A 1060 -0.34 4.04 -6.17
CA ASP A 1060 0.99 4.28 -6.74
C ASP A 1060 1.75 2.98 -7.06
N GLY A 1061 1.14 1.82 -6.78
CA GLY A 1061 1.68 0.51 -7.13
C GLY A 1061 2.56 -0.12 -6.04
N ASN A 1062 2.93 0.61 -4.99
CA ASN A 1062 3.76 0.08 -3.90
C ASN A 1062 2.92 -0.20 -2.63
N ALA A 1063 3.60 -0.61 -1.56
CA ALA A 1063 2.99 -0.91 -0.26
C ALA A 1063 3.40 0.09 0.84
N PHE A 1064 3.99 1.22 0.48
CA PHE A 1064 4.58 2.22 1.38
C PHE A 1064 3.60 3.34 1.74
N ASP A 1065 2.55 2.94 2.46
CA ASP A 1065 1.43 3.80 2.84
C ASP A 1065 1.09 3.68 4.33
N GLU A 1066 0.01 4.35 4.74
CA GLU A 1066 -0.59 4.18 6.07
C GLU A 1066 -1.83 3.27 5.98
N TYR A 1067 -1.86 2.19 6.77
CA TYR A 1067 -2.98 1.24 6.77
C TYR A 1067 -2.99 0.34 8.01
N LEU A 1068 -4.07 -0.41 8.23
CA LEU A 1068 -4.05 -1.54 9.15
C LEU A 1068 -3.84 -2.85 8.43
N LEU A 1069 -3.11 -3.76 9.08
CA LEU A 1069 -3.05 -5.17 8.70
C LEU A 1069 -3.64 -6.03 9.82
N VAL A 1070 -4.54 -6.93 9.47
CA VAL A 1070 -5.17 -7.87 10.39
C VAL A 1070 -4.70 -9.26 10.04
N MET A 1071 -4.08 -9.94 11.01
CA MET A 1071 -3.51 -11.28 10.86
C MET A 1071 -4.23 -12.27 11.77
N PHE A 1072 -4.52 -13.47 11.26
CA PHE A 1072 -4.91 -14.59 12.10
C PHE A 1072 -3.69 -15.43 12.50
N TYR A 1073 -3.18 -15.15 13.70
CA TYR A 1073 -2.03 -15.84 14.27
C TYR A 1073 -2.40 -17.21 14.84
N THR A 1074 -1.54 -18.21 14.60
CA THR A 1074 -1.53 -19.46 15.37
C THR A 1074 -0.11 -19.80 15.87
N PRO A 1075 0.06 -20.46 17.03
CA PRO A 1075 1.38 -20.80 17.57
C PRO A 1075 1.99 -22.04 16.89
N ASN A 1076 2.04 -22.06 15.55
CA ASN A 1076 2.51 -23.15 14.72
C ASN A 1076 3.60 -22.67 13.75
N GLY A 1077 4.06 -23.55 12.85
CA GLY A 1077 4.99 -23.18 11.78
C GLY A 1077 6.30 -22.61 12.32
N LEU A 1078 6.72 -21.46 11.79
CA LEU A 1078 7.97 -20.80 12.18
C LEU A 1078 7.97 -20.35 13.65
N TYR A 1079 6.82 -20.02 14.23
CA TYR A 1079 6.68 -19.66 15.65
C TYR A 1079 6.86 -20.83 16.64
N SER A 1080 6.84 -22.09 16.16
CA SER A 1080 6.80 -23.26 17.03
C SER A 1080 8.09 -23.46 17.86
N ALA A 1081 9.25 -23.10 17.33
CA ALA A 1081 10.52 -23.20 18.05
C ALA A 1081 10.61 -22.19 19.21
N HIS A 1082 9.91 -21.07 19.10
CA HIS A 1082 9.83 -20.02 20.12
C HIS A 1082 8.71 -20.27 21.14
N SER A 1083 8.11 -21.46 21.12
CA SER A 1083 7.01 -21.79 22.04
C SER A 1083 7.46 -21.68 23.50
N GLY A 1084 6.75 -20.85 24.27
CA GLY A 1084 7.05 -20.59 25.68
C GLY A 1084 7.94 -19.38 25.94
N LEU A 1085 8.41 -18.68 24.92
CA LEU A 1085 8.92 -17.31 25.06
C LEU A 1085 7.79 -16.38 25.49
N GLU A 1086 8.11 -15.39 26.33
CA GLU A 1086 7.09 -14.53 26.94
C GLU A 1086 6.41 -13.56 25.96
N TYR A 1087 7.04 -13.31 24.82
CA TYR A 1087 6.58 -12.50 23.69
C TYR A 1087 6.02 -13.35 22.54
N ILE A 1088 5.81 -14.66 22.73
CA ILE A 1088 5.09 -15.53 21.77
C ILE A 1088 3.79 -16.04 22.41
N PRO A 1089 2.62 -15.50 22.01
CA PRO A 1089 1.33 -15.95 22.56
C PRO A 1089 1.10 -17.45 22.30
N SER A 1090 0.61 -18.17 23.31
CA SER A 1090 0.49 -19.64 23.24
C SER A 1090 -0.80 -20.15 22.60
N ASN A 1091 -1.76 -19.28 22.28
CA ASN A 1091 -3.00 -19.66 21.61
C ASN A 1091 -3.25 -18.74 20.41
N ALA A 1092 -4.03 -19.26 19.46
CA ALA A 1092 -4.45 -18.51 18.29
C ALA A 1092 -5.28 -17.27 18.66
N GLY A 1093 -5.20 -16.25 17.81
CA GLY A 1093 -5.94 -15.01 17.95
C GLY A 1093 -5.67 -14.06 16.79
N ILE A 1094 -6.45 -12.99 16.71
CA ILE A 1094 -6.25 -11.94 15.72
C ILE A 1094 -5.25 -10.92 16.28
N VAL A 1095 -4.22 -10.62 15.49
CA VAL A 1095 -3.28 -9.52 15.72
C VAL A 1095 -3.63 -8.40 14.75
N VAL A 1096 -3.65 -7.16 15.23
CA VAL A 1096 -3.90 -5.99 14.39
C VAL A 1096 -2.66 -5.10 14.43
N TYR A 1097 -2.10 -4.84 13.27
CA TYR A 1097 -0.97 -3.94 13.07
C TYR A 1097 -1.47 -2.59 12.55
N HIS A 1098 -0.90 -1.51 13.05
CA HIS A 1098 -0.92 -0.20 12.41
C HIS A 1098 0.41 0.01 11.71
N ILE A 1099 0.34 0.26 10.41
CA ILE A 1099 1.47 0.51 9.53
C ILE A 1099 1.43 1.97 9.11
N ASP A 1100 2.56 2.66 9.22
CA ASP A 1100 2.77 3.98 8.63
C ASP A 1100 4.16 4.02 7.98
N ALA A 1101 4.21 3.40 6.80
CA ALA A 1101 5.40 3.21 5.98
C ALA A 1101 5.53 4.27 4.88
N ARG A 1102 4.91 5.44 5.05
CA ARG A 1102 4.97 6.51 4.06
C ARG A 1102 6.41 7.01 3.90
N LEU A 1103 6.78 7.30 2.65
CA LEU A 1103 8.14 7.68 2.28
C LEU A 1103 8.45 9.15 2.59
N THR A 1104 9.66 9.45 3.07
CA THR A 1104 10.14 10.83 3.24
C THR A 1104 10.22 11.55 1.89
N SER A 1105 10.28 12.88 1.88
CA SER A 1105 10.36 13.65 0.62
C SER A 1105 11.69 13.47 -0.12
N ASN A 1106 12.75 13.08 0.59
CA ASN A 1106 14.09 12.88 0.06
C ASN A 1106 14.61 11.50 0.52
N PRO A 1107 14.08 10.40 -0.02
CA PRO A 1107 14.50 9.07 0.40
C PRO A 1107 15.96 8.84 0.00
N VAL A 1108 16.72 8.18 0.87
CA VAL A 1108 18.12 7.82 0.61
C VAL A 1108 18.20 6.30 0.56
N PHE A 1109 18.84 5.77 -0.48
CA PHE A 1109 19.09 4.33 -0.62
C PHE A 1109 19.74 3.80 0.65
N TRP A 1110 19.09 2.83 1.31
CA TRP A 1110 19.59 2.22 2.55
C TRP A 1110 19.87 3.20 3.71
N GLY A 1111 19.30 4.40 3.63
CA GLY A 1111 19.22 5.40 4.68
C GLY A 1111 17.77 5.58 5.16
N GLU A 1112 17.41 6.82 5.52
CA GLU A 1112 16.04 7.14 5.92
C GLU A 1112 15.15 7.31 4.67
N TYR A 1113 14.49 6.24 4.21
CA TYR A 1113 13.45 6.37 3.17
C TYR A 1113 12.02 6.36 3.74
N PHE A 1114 11.77 5.75 4.91
CA PHE A 1114 10.50 5.91 5.64
C PHE A 1114 10.47 7.22 6.46
N ARG A 1115 9.32 7.89 6.52
CA ARG A 1115 9.10 9.10 7.36
C ARG A 1115 9.23 8.83 8.84
N ASN A 1116 8.89 7.60 9.22
CA ASN A 1116 8.78 7.13 10.58
C ASN A 1116 9.90 6.16 10.89
N ASN A 1117 10.11 5.87 12.16
CA ASN A 1117 11.04 4.86 12.63
C ASN A 1117 10.45 4.18 13.86
N ASN A 1118 11.07 3.14 14.40
CA ASN A 1118 10.52 2.45 15.57
C ASN A 1118 11.07 3.01 16.91
N GLU A 1119 11.59 4.24 16.90
CA GLU A 1119 12.16 4.90 18.07
C GLU A 1119 11.13 5.64 18.91
N GLY A 1120 11.45 5.78 20.20
CA GLY A 1120 10.72 6.65 21.11
C GLY A 1120 9.35 6.10 21.54
N ALA A 1121 8.34 6.99 21.58
CA ALA A 1121 7.03 6.70 22.16
C ALA A 1121 5.87 6.76 21.15
N SER A 1122 6.16 7.13 19.90
CA SER A 1122 5.18 7.36 18.84
C SER A 1122 5.92 7.55 17.50
N SER A 1123 5.23 7.59 16.35
CA SER A 1123 5.81 7.68 14.99
C SER A 1123 6.36 6.37 14.45
N PHE A 1124 5.67 5.26 14.72
CA PHE A 1124 6.15 3.93 14.38
C PHE A 1124 5.83 3.56 12.94
N ILE A 1125 6.79 2.90 12.26
CA ILE A 1125 6.54 2.28 10.97
C ILE A 1125 5.56 1.12 11.14
N ASN A 1126 5.72 0.34 12.21
CA ASN A 1126 4.94 -0.87 12.46
C ASN A 1126 4.64 -1.00 13.97
N GLN A 1127 3.37 -1.12 14.33
CA GLN A 1127 2.93 -1.22 15.74
C GLN A 1127 1.78 -2.23 15.90
N ILE A 1128 1.81 -3.02 16.97
CA ILE A 1128 0.68 -3.87 17.36
C ILE A 1128 -0.33 -3.07 18.20
N LEU A 1129 -1.61 -3.13 17.80
CA LEU A 1129 -2.72 -2.55 18.55
C LEU A 1129 -3.27 -3.54 19.59
N GLU A 1130 -3.04 -3.24 20.87
CA GLU A 1130 -3.41 -4.13 21.98
C GLU A 1130 -4.92 -4.26 22.17
N ALA A 1131 -5.50 -5.45 22.00
CA ALA A 1131 -6.94 -5.68 22.17
C ALA A 1131 -7.47 -5.30 23.57
N ASP A 1132 -6.67 -5.44 24.63
CA ASP A 1132 -7.06 -5.11 26.00
C ASP A 1132 -6.81 -3.65 26.42
N LYS A 1133 -6.04 -2.89 25.61
CA LYS A 1133 -5.74 -1.46 25.78
C LYS A 1133 -5.05 -1.12 27.10
N ASN A 1134 -4.20 -2.01 27.59
CA ASN A 1134 -3.52 -1.82 28.86
C ASN A 1134 -2.27 -0.90 28.77
N ASN A 1135 -1.83 -0.54 27.55
CA ASN A 1135 -0.64 0.23 27.18
C ASN A 1135 0.67 -0.41 27.67
N SER A 1136 0.79 -1.72 27.51
CA SER A 1136 2.01 -2.47 27.79
C SER A 1136 3.04 -2.36 26.66
N ILE A 1137 2.57 -2.13 25.44
CA ILE A 1137 3.32 -2.02 24.18
C ILE A 1137 2.93 -0.72 23.45
N PRO A 1138 3.89 0.12 23.00
CA PRO A 1138 5.33 0.09 23.34
C PRO A 1138 5.56 0.41 24.82
N GLY A 1139 6.58 -0.19 25.44
CA GLY A 1139 6.95 0.15 26.82
C GLY A 1139 7.62 -0.96 27.62
N ASN A 1140 7.01 -1.31 28.76
CA ASN A 1140 7.61 -2.18 29.79
C ASN A 1140 7.16 -3.64 29.71
N GLY A 1141 6.28 -4.00 28.78
CA GLY A 1141 5.73 -5.35 28.66
C GLY A 1141 5.92 -5.93 27.26
N SER A 1142 6.21 -7.22 27.20
CA SER A 1142 6.11 -8.01 25.97
C SER A 1142 4.65 -8.28 25.62
N ILE A 1143 4.38 -8.62 24.35
CA ILE A 1143 3.04 -9.04 23.92
C ILE A 1143 2.49 -10.19 24.76
N LYS A 1144 1.18 -10.16 25.00
CA LYS A 1144 0.42 -11.15 25.75
C LYS A 1144 -0.78 -11.63 24.95
N GLN A 1145 -1.29 -12.79 25.38
CA GLN A 1145 -2.52 -13.34 24.81
C GLN A 1145 -3.72 -12.39 24.93
N SER A 1146 -3.76 -11.52 25.94
CA SER A 1146 -4.82 -10.53 26.12
C SER A 1146 -4.76 -9.39 25.11
N ASP A 1147 -3.60 -9.16 24.48
CA ASP A 1147 -3.42 -8.16 23.43
C ASP A 1147 -3.96 -8.67 22.08
N LEU A 1148 -4.20 -9.98 21.96
CA LEU A 1148 -4.82 -10.61 20.79
C LEU A 1148 -6.34 -10.67 20.94
N LEU A 1149 -7.05 -10.41 19.84
CA LEU A 1149 -8.50 -10.58 19.78
C LEU A 1149 -8.84 -12.06 19.56
N THR A 1150 -9.33 -12.74 20.60
CA THR A 1150 -9.72 -14.16 20.56
C THR A 1150 -11.23 -14.37 20.42
N SER A 1151 -12.02 -13.43 20.91
CA SER A 1151 -13.48 -13.34 20.71
C SER A 1151 -13.98 -11.96 21.15
N GLY A 1152 -15.05 -11.46 20.52
CA GLY A 1152 -15.68 -10.18 20.86
C GLY A 1152 -15.49 -9.12 19.78
N THR A 1153 -15.59 -7.85 20.18
CA THR A 1153 -15.52 -6.70 19.26
C THR A 1153 -14.38 -5.79 19.64
N LEU A 1154 -13.51 -5.48 18.68
CA LEU A 1154 -12.49 -4.46 18.81
C LEU A 1154 -13.03 -3.14 18.24
N ASN A 1155 -13.14 -2.12 19.10
CA ASN A 1155 -13.47 -0.77 18.67
C ASN A 1155 -12.18 0.01 18.41
N LEU A 1156 -11.89 0.24 17.13
CA LEU A 1156 -10.68 0.94 16.70
C LEU A 1156 -10.74 2.46 16.92
N ASN A 1157 -11.93 3.05 17.10
CA ASN A 1157 -12.08 4.49 17.35
C ASN A 1157 -11.48 4.98 18.68
N THR A 1158 -11.08 4.07 19.57
CA THR A 1158 -10.37 4.44 20.80
C THR A 1158 -8.86 4.43 20.64
N TYR A 1159 -8.36 3.87 19.54
CA TYR A 1159 -6.99 4.06 19.11
C TYR A 1159 -7.03 5.35 18.28
N SER A 1160 -6.25 6.33 18.69
CA SER A 1160 -6.06 7.51 17.86
C SER A 1160 -5.30 7.04 16.62
N TRP A 1161 -5.94 7.02 15.46
CA TRP A 1161 -5.28 6.84 14.16
C TRP A 1161 -4.54 8.11 13.78
N ASN A 1162 -3.71 8.61 14.69
CA ASN A 1162 -3.02 9.84 14.43
C ASN A 1162 -1.85 10.13 15.35
N GLN A 1163 -0.72 10.22 14.67
CA GLN A 1163 0.11 11.41 14.71
C GLN A 1163 -0.17 12.43 13.58
N GLY A 1164 -1.45 12.67 13.21
CA GLY A 1164 -1.75 13.74 12.25
C GLY A 1164 -3.19 13.98 11.76
N GLY A 1165 -4.23 13.41 12.37
CA GLY A 1165 -5.60 13.38 11.82
C GLY A 1165 -6.72 13.23 12.84
#